data_AF-A0A812SRX3-F1
#
_entry.id   AF-A0A812SRX3-F1
#
_cell.length_a   1.000
_cell.length_b   1.000
_cell.length_c   1.000
_cell.angle_alpha   90.00
_cell.angle_beta   90.00
_cell.angle_gamma   90.00
#
_symmetry.space_group_name_H-M   'P 1'
#
loop_
_entity.id
_entity.type
_entity.pdbx_description
1 polymer ?
#
loop_
_entity_poly.entity_id
_entity_poly.type
_entity_poly.pdbx_seq_one_letter_code
_entity_poly.pdbx_strand_id
1 'polypeptide(L)'
;MDLMELWRSSMEAIRLDLSDAEVQLRCFQRVRPSVYDWDRYSCLSVGPPIQQRFRQIVNVCRDWEKLSWNWRVSTEELRDGLRNLSLRHGVPSGSWGFLLPPEEMNQVWPYIAEKCFRRELGIGAVVEDVVEDEEDGEEMICKVFVENSYDPEETEQVKNSLLAILQSLVTEVEIELVPDVYMYCELYVENSPNTLSALEVCKMKGLPSLPSLPKESQYDHVQVAALSQAIEAGSLDSTLGDASQQDLLNSIHFVALQQEETPVPIVTLCAALPTTWHQELTKKVLRSISGLVKPKSAVFFGMKSKVFDKQEFLRLHTANFDFLADLCLHGVADPGHAASFVRRLLSEATNAILPRHATWAFLLQNLDKLLEKLPQHFGILLPFRSPEISAKQLRILSLNVWFEQRDRELRTAILLSTLRKLGPAICCLQEVTPKVARDIEHAFPSWSSSNLLGLEGEYGVMILASPGLSVRFSCHSLPTDMDRQLLVAEFDGLSVGTVHLESLDNQDVRESQLAVCAEVMEQWPDMILVGDFNFLVEKQARRGLNKLPQFVDLWPSLREEPGNTWRSHGKNKRRNRLDRVLTKLSRWQPVDIELMFEQPQDPGAEILALLPSMQSNSACIHPDVSTHPAYVSDHCGLLATIEQLTSCAVSESHRPGA
;
A
#
# COMPACT_ATOMS: atom_id res chain seq x y z
N MET A 1 7.48 -22.85 6.83
CA MET A 1 8.27 -22.01 7.76
C MET A 1 8.24 -20.57 7.27
N ASP A 2 8.39 -20.34 5.97
CA ASP A 2 8.42 -19.00 5.36
C ASP A 2 7.09 -18.20 5.50
N LEU A 3 5.94 -18.88 5.48
CA LEU A 3 4.63 -18.28 5.83
C LEU A 3 4.56 -17.75 7.29
N MET A 4 5.37 -18.29 8.22
CA MET A 4 5.41 -17.83 9.61
C MET A 4 6.35 -16.63 9.85
N GLU A 5 7.38 -16.46 9.02
CA GLU A 5 8.26 -15.29 9.07
C GLU A 5 7.62 -14.07 8.41
N LEU A 6 6.84 -14.28 7.34
CA LEU A 6 6.13 -13.21 6.62
C LEU A 6 4.86 -12.71 7.33
N TRP A 7 4.09 -13.59 7.99
CA TRP A 7 2.93 -13.17 8.80
C TRP A 7 3.36 -12.28 9.99
N ARG A 8 4.59 -12.47 10.49
CA ARG A 8 5.19 -11.64 11.55
C ARG A 8 5.47 -10.20 11.11
N SER A 9 5.62 -9.94 9.81
CA SER A 9 5.87 -8.59 9.27
C SER A 9 4.61 -7.86 8.81
N SER A 10 3.53 -8.57 8.42
CA SER A 10 2.27 -7.93 7.97
C SER A 10 1.40 -7.39 9.11
N MET A 11 1.56 -7.89 10.33
CA MET A 11 0.97 -7.30 11.53
C MET A 11 1.89 -6.19 12.06
N GLU A 12 2.13 -5.14 11.26
CA GLU A 12 2.55 -3.84 11.79
C GLU A 12 1.36 -3.17 12.51
N ALA A 13 0.83 -3.86 13.51
CA ALA A 13 0.39 -3.11 14.67
C ALA A 13 1.65 -2.41 15.16
N ILE A 14 1.63 -1.07 15.33
CA ILE A 14 2.66 -0.40 16.11
C ILE A 14 2.60 -1.06 17.48
N ARG A 15 3.50 -2.02 17.67
CA ARG A 15 3.58 -2.78 18.90
C ARG A 15 4.35 -1.88 19.83
N LEU A 16 3.61 -0.99 20.47
CA LEU A 16 4.09 -0.27 21.62
C LEU A 16 4.37 -1.35 22.69
N ASP A 17 5.59 -1.89 22.68
CA ASP A 17 6.13 -2.80 23.70
C ASP A 17 6.38 -1.98 24.96
N LEU A 18 5.27 -1.49 25.50
CA LEU A 18 5.19 -0.75 26.73
C LEU A 18 5.12 -1.80 27.82
N SER A 19 6.26 -2.16 28.37
CA SER A 19 6.33 -2.97 29.59
C SER A 19 5.63 -2.30 30.78
N ASP A 20 5.25 -1.03 30.63
CA ASP A 20 4.54 -0.23 31.63
C ASP A 20 3.04 -0.21 31.34
N ALA A 21 2.30 -0.95 32.18
CA ALA A 21 0.84 -1.01 32.17
C ALA A 21 0.18 0.37 32.27
N GLU A 22 0.80 1.33 32.95
CA GLU A 22 0.24 2.68 33.10
C GLU A 22 0.36 3.48 31.79
N VAL A 23 1.43 3.26 31.03
CA VAL A 23 1.58 3.89 29.70
C VAL A 23 0.56 3.31 28.72
N GLN A 24 0.31 2.00 28.75
CA GLN A 24 -0.70 1.37 27.90
C GLN A 24 -2.11 1.89 28.22
N LEU A 25 -2.45 2.03 29.50
CA LEU A 25 -3.72 2.63 29.93
C LEU A 25 -3.89 4.07 29.44
N ARG A 26 -2.82 4.88 29.50
CA ARG A 26 -2.83 6.25 28.97
C ARG A 26 -2.96 6.28 27.44
N CYS A 27 -2.40 5.30 26.73
CA CYS A 27 -2.59 5.16 25.29
C CYS A 27 -4.07 4.91 24.95
N PHE A 28 -4.74 3.99 25.65
CA PHE A 28 -6.16 3.71 25.42
C PHE A 28 -7.06 4.93 25.65
N GLN A 29 -6.71 5.80 26.60
CA GLN A 29 -7.44 7.05 26.85
C GLN A 29 -7.23 8.12 25.77
N ARG A 30 -6.14 8.04 25.02
CA ARG A 30 -5.76 9.04 24.00
C ARG A 30 -6.18 8.64 22.59
N VAL A 31 -6.24 7.35 22.30
CA VAL A 31 -6.66 6.84 20.99
C VAL A 31 -8.17 6.84 20.93
N ARG A 32 -8.71 7.75 20.12
CA ARG A 32 -10.14 7.85 19.80
C ARG A 32 -10.39 7.12 18.47
N PRO A 33 -11.20 6.05 18.45
CA PRO A 33 -11.53 5.36 17.22
C PRO A 33 -12.05 6.29 16.10
N SER A 34 -12.82 7.32 16.42
CA SER A 34 -13.41 8.21 15.41
C SER A 34 -12.41 9.13 14.66
N VAL A 35 -11.18 9.27 15.15
CA VAL A 35 -10.13 10.09 14.51
C VAL A 35 -8.95 9.25 14.08
N TYR A 36 -9.12 7.93 14.11
CA TYR A 36 -8.11 6.99 13.68
C TYR A 36 -8.03 7.01 12.15
N ASP A 37 -6.82 6.88 11.61
CA ASP A 37 -6.56 6.90 10.18
C ASP A 37 -6.86 5.50 9.60
N TRP A 38 -8.13 5.26 9.30
CA TRP A 38 -8.63 3.97 8.82
C TRP A 38 -8.14 3.62 7.42
N ASP A 39 -7.77 4.62 6.60
CA ASP A 39 -7.11 4.42 5.30
C ASP A 39 -5.75 3.74 5.45
N ARG A 40 -5.08 3.99 6.58
CA ARG A 40 -3.76 3.43 6.88
C ARG A 40 -3.84 2.15 7.72
N TYR A 41 -4.85 2.02 8.58
CA TYR A 41 -4.95 0.93 9.55
C TYR A 41 -6.34 0.32 9.57
N SER A 42 -6.42 -1.01 9.47
CA SER A 42 -7.71 -1.70 9.37
C SER A 42 -8.46 -1.88 10.71
N CYS A 43 -7.77 -1.78 11.85
CA CYS A 43 -8.37 -2.03 13.16
C CYS A 43 -7.57 -1.44 14.33
N LEU A 44 -8.28 -1.12 15.42
CA LEU A 44 -7.70 -0.85 16.74
C LEU A 44 -7.91 -2.08 17.62
N SER A 45 -6.86 -2.65 18.20
CA SER A 45 -6.97 -3.89 18.97
C SER A 45 -6.27 -3.84 20.33
N VAL A 46 -6.83 -4.57 21.30
CA VAL A 46 -6.22 -4.84 22.61
C VAL A 46 -6.33 -6.32 22.93
N GLY A 47 -5.26 -6.89 23.48
CA GLY A 47 -5.24 -8.30 23.88
C GLY A 47 -3.91 -8.96 23.54
N PRO A 48 -3.73 -10.24 23.94
CA PRO A 48 -2.67 -11.03 23.37
C PRO A 48 -2.90 -11.10 21.85
N PRO A 49 -1.82 -11.19 21.05
CA PRO A 49 -1.99 -11.52 19.65
C PRO A 49 -2.86 -12.76 19.60
N ILE A 50 -4.00 -12.70 18.91
CA ILE A 50 -4.75 -13.91 18.62
C ILE A 50 -3.80 -14.71 17.75
N GLN A 51 -3.05 -15.63 18.37
CA GLN A 51 -2.24 -16.60 17.67
C GLN A 51 -3.24 -17.57 17.06
N GLN A 52 -3.91 -17.09 16.01
CA GLN A 52 -4.80 -17.90 15.23
C GLN A 52 -3.98 -19.09 14.78
N ARG A 53 -4.41 -20.26 15.21
CA ARG A 53 -3.85 -21.51 14.77
C ARG A 53 -4.30 -21.67 13.31
N PHE A 54 -3.64 -21.00 12.38
CA PHE A 54 -3.98 -21.00 10.95
C PHE A 54 -4.23 -22.41 10.42
N ARG A 55 -3.43 -23.37 10.87
CA ARG A 55 -3.58 -24.80 10.55
C ARG A 55 -4.95 -25.38 10.93
N GLN A 56 -5.52 -24.91 12.04
CA GLN A 56 -6.83 -25.32 12.54
C GLN A 56 -7.96 -24.66 11.75
N ILE A 57 -7.82 -23.38 11.39
CA ILE A 57 -8.77 -22.68 10.49
C ILE A 57 -8.84 -23.38 9.13
N VAL A 58 -7.70 -23.69 8.52
CA VAL A 58 -7.66 -24.45 7.25
C VAL A 58 -8.38 -25.80 7.37
N ASN A 59 -8.26 -26.48 8.52
CA ASN A 59 -8.97 -27.73 8.75
C ASN A 59 -10.48 -27.54 8.93
N VAL A 60 -10.91 -26.44 9.56
CA VAL A 60 -12.33 -26.04 9.65
C VAL A 60 -12.89 -25.85 8.25
N CYS A 61 -12.29 -24.99 7.42
CA CYS A 61 -12.79 -24.68 6.08
C CYS A 61 -12.89 -25.94 5.19
N ARG A 62 -11.87 -26.82 5.22
CA ARG A 62 -11.89 -28.09 4.47
C ARG A 62 -13.01 -29.03 4.89
N ASP A 63 -13.30 -29.12 6.18
CA ASP A 63 -14.37 -30.00 6.67
C ASP A 63 -15.75 -29.35 6.55
N TRP A 64 -15.82 -28.01 6.57
CA TRP A 64 -17.01 -27.23 6.24
C TRP A 64 -17.49 -27.52 4.82
N GLU A 65 -16.58 -27.54 3.83
CA GLU A 65 -16.93 -27.92 2.45
C GLU A 65 -17.70 -29.23 2.40
N LYS A 66 -17.33 -30.24 3.20
CA LYS A 66 -18.03 -31.53 3.22
C LYS A 66 -19.44 -31.45 3.83
N LEU A 67 -19.63 -30.54 4.79
CA LEU A 67 -20.91 -30.31 5.46
C LEU A 67 -21.85 -29.47 4.60
N SER A 68 -21.34 -28.47 3.89
CA SER A 68 -22.14 -27.51 3.12
C SER A 68 -22.87 -28.14 1.90
N TRP A 69 -22.38 -29.25 1.35
CA TRP A 69 -23.06 -29.99 0.28
C TRP A 69 -24.43 -30.58 0.69
N ASN A 70 -24.71 -30.67 1.99
CA ASN A 70 -25.96 -31.21 2.54
C ASN A 70 -26.87 -30.10 3.11
N TRP A 71 -27.15 -29.05 2.33
CA TRP A 71 -28.01 -27.90 2.71
C TRP A 71 -29.47 -28.24 3.12
N ARG A 72 -29.86 -29.51 3.13
CA ARG A 72 -31.18 -29.97 3.61
C ARG A 72 -31.25 -30.17 5.12
N VAL A 73 -30.16 -29.88 5.84
CA VAL A 73 -30.16 -29.92 7.32
C VAL A 73 -30.95 -28.75 7.89
N SER A 74 -31.60 -28.99 9.03
CA SER A 74 -32.24 -27.93 9.80
C SER A 74 -31.22 -26.93 10.37
N THR A 75 -31.66 -25.72 10.70
CA THR A 75 -30.81 -24.70 11.36
C THR A 75 -30.09 -25.25 12.60
N GLU A 76 -30.79 -26.06 13.40
CA GLU A 76 -30.23 -26.63 14.64
C GLU A 76 -29.17 -27.69 14.34
N GLU A 77 -29.41 -28.57 13.37
CA GLU A 77 -28.39 -29.55 12.92
C GLU A 77 -27.16 -28.86 12.34
N LEU A 78 -27.33 -27.76 11.63
CA LEU A 78 -26.23 -26.95 11.12
C LEU A 78 -25.45 -26.28 12.27
N ARG A 79 -26.15 -25.70 13.26
CA ARG A 79 -25.55 -25.13 14.48
C ARG A 79 -24.72 -26.16 15.24
N ASP A 80 -25.28 -27.35 15.47
CA ASP A 80 -24.57 -28.46 16.11
C ASP A 80 -23.40 -28.95 15.26
N GLY A 81 -23.55 -28.98 13.93
CA GLY A 81 -22.49 -29.32 12.99
C GLY A 81 -21.29 -28.36 13.10
N LEU A 82 -21.56 -27.05 13.10
CA LEU A 82 -20.55 -25.99 13.22
C LEU A 82 -19.89 -26.00 14.61
N ARG A 83 -20.66 -26.19 15.68
CA ARG A 83 -20.13 -26.37 17.03
C ARG A 83 -19.17 -27.55 17.10
N ASN A 84 -19.58 -28.70 16.59
CA ASN A 84 -18.74 -29.90 16.56
C ASN A 84 -17.49 -29.70 15.70
N LEU A 85 -17.60 -28.97 14.59
CA LEU A 85 -16.48 -28.63 13.71
C LEU A 85 -15.46 -27.74 14.44
N SER A 86 -15.93 -26.69 15.10
CA SER A 86 -15.13 -25.77 15.90
C SER A 86 -14.38 -26.49 17.02
N LEU A 87 -15.09 -27.26 17.84
CA LEU A 87 -14.50 -28.00 18.97
C LEU A 87 -13.49 -29.05 18.50
N ARG A 88 -13.78 -29.76 17.40
CA ARG A 88 -12.88 -30.78 16.83
C ARG A 88 -11.55 -30.20 16.38
N HIS A 89 -11.56 -29.01 15.77
CA HIS A 89 -10.36 -28.37 15.25
C HIS A 89 -9.69 -27.44 16.28
N GLY A 90 -10.29 -27.28 17.46
CA GLY A 90 -9.72 -26.45 18.52
C GLY A 90 -9.82 -24.96 18.23
N VAL A 91 -10.93 -24.54 17.61
CA VAL A 91 -11.24 -23.14 17.28
C VAL A 91 -12.53 -22.66 17.98
N PRO A 92 -12.65 -22.83 19.31
CA PRO A 92 -13.90 -22.56 20.05
C PRO A 92 -14.19 -21.07 20.27
N SER A 93 -13.26 -20.19 19.92
CA SER A 93 -13.38 -18.75 20.16
C SER A 93 -14.55 -18.13 19.41
N GLY A 94 -14.94 -16.95 19.88
CA GLY A 94 -15.94 -16.10 19.24
C GLY A 94 -15.87 -14.71 19.84
N SER A 95 -16.80 -13.85 19.45
CA SER A 95 -16.86 -12.48 19.93
C SER A 95 -18.27 -12.00 20.19
N TRP A 96 -18.43 -11.19 21.23
CA TRP A 96 -19.56 -10.29 21.39
C TRP A 96 -19.35 -9.07 20.50
N GLY A 97 -20.15 -8.95 19.44
CA GLY A 97 -20.15 -7.82 18.50
C GLY A 97 -21.27 -6.82 18.81
N PHE A 98 -21.00 -5.54 18.59
CA PHE A 98 -22.01 -4.47 18.66
C PHE A 98 -21.58 -3.25 17.84
N LEU A 99 -22.55 -2.41 17.50
CA LEU A 99 -22.40 -1.18 16.74
C LEU A 99 -22.66 0.03 17.64
N LEU A 100 -21.88 1.11 17.48
CA LEU A 100 -22.13 2.40 18.12
C LEU A 100 -21.75 3.55 17.19
N PRO A 101 -22.43 4.71 17.29
CA PRO A 101 -21.94 5.94 16.67
C PRO A 101 -20.50 6.27 17.11
N PRO A 102 -19.65 6.86 16.26
CA PRO A 102 -18.25 7.14 16.56
C PRO A 102 -18.02 7.90 17.87
N GLU A 103 -18.91 8.84 18.22
CA GLU A 103 -18.81 9.62 19.47
C GLU A 103 -19.12 8.80 20.73
N GLU A 104 -20.00 7.81 20.63
CA GLU A 104 -20.27 6.86 21.72
C GLU A 104 -19.14 5.83 21.81
N MET A 105 -18.63 5.36 20.67
CA MET A 105 -17.48 4.45 20.62
C MET A 105 -16.24 5.05 21.28
N ASN A 106 -15.96 6.33 21.05
CA ASN A 106 -14.88 7.06 21.71
C ASN A 106 -14.98 7.06 23.24
N GLN A 107 -16.20 7.04 23.78
CA GLN A 107 -16.43 7.03 25.22
C GLN A 107 -16.30 5.63 25.80
N VAL A 108 -16.76 4.61 25.07
CA VAL A 108 -16.80 3.22 25.51
C VAL A 108 -15.43 2.54 25.38
N TRP A 109 -14.70 2.81 24.29
CA TRP A 109 -13.47 2.10 23.93
C TRP A 109 -12.40 2.07 25.03
N PRO A 110 -12.06 3.18 25.73
CA PRO A 110 -11.02 3.15 26.76
C PRO A 110 -11.33 2.17 27.89
N TYR A 111 -12.61 2.02 28.27
CA TYR A 111 -13.04 1.10 29.33
C TYR A 111 -12.99 -0.36 28.89
N ILE A 112 -13.42 -0.64 27.65
CA ILE A 112 -13.29 -1.98 27.05
C ILE A 112 -11.81 -2.35 26.95
N ALA A 113 -10.99 -1.43 26.44
CA ALA A 113 -9.58 -1.65 26.24
C ALA A 113 -8.85 -1.94 27.58
N GLU A 114 -9.11 -1.12 28.59
CA GLU A 114 -8.58 -1.31 29.95
C GLU A 114 -9.01 -2.66 30.55
N LYS A 115 -10.30 -3.02 30.47
CA LYS A 115 -10.78 -4.28 31.06
C LYS A 115 -10.28 -5.50 30.31
N CYS A 116 -10.17 -5.46 28.98
CA CYS A 116 -9.55 -6.52 28.20
C CYS A 116 -8.07 -6.67 28.57
N PHE A 117 -7.34 -5.55 28.68
CA PHE A 117 -5.94 -5.54 29.08
C PHE A 117 -5.72 -6.19 30.47
N ARG A 118 -6.62 -5.92 31.42
CA ARG A 118 -6.62 -6.52 32.76
C ARG A 118 -7.18 -7.95 32.81
N ARG A 119 -7.64 -8.50 31.68
CA ARG A 119 -8.37 -9.79 31.59
C ARG A 119 -9.62 -9.86 32.48
N GLU A 120 -10.26 -8.71 32.66
CA GLU A 120 -11.57 -8.59 33.32
C GLU A 120 -12.72 -8.68 32.32
N LEU A 121 -12.43 -8.52 31.02
CA LEU A 121 -13.40 -8.57 29.93
C LEU A 121 -12.79 -9.34 28.76
N GLY A 122 -13.19 -10.61 28.60
CA GLY A 122 -12.75 -11.44 27.49
C GLY A 122 -11.23 -11.63 27.40
N ILE A 123 -10.78 -12.12 26.25
CA ILE A 123 -9.35 -12.28 25.93
C ILE A 123 -8.79 -11.10 25.16
N GLY A 124 -9.63 -10.25 24.56
CA GLY A 124 -9.24 -9.09 23.80
C GLY A 124 -10.44 -8.36 23.20
N ALA A 125 -10.20 -7.24 22.54
CA ALA A 125 -11.21 -6.50 21.80
C ALA A 125 -10.62 -5.83 20.56
N VAL A 126 -11.46 -5.62 19.57
CA VAL A 126 -11.14 -4.94 18.32
C VAL A 126 -12.24 -3.93 17.99
N VAL A 127 -11.85 -2.74 17.55
CA VAL A 127 -12.73 -1.78 16.87
C VAL A 127 -12.31 -1.68 15.41
N GLU A 128 -13.30 -1.76 14.52
CA GLU A 128 -13.16 -1.65 13.07
C GLU A 128 -13.80 -0.35 12.58
N ASP A 129 -13.54 0.00 11.32
CA ASP A 129 -13.99 1.25 10.70
C ASP A 129 -15.52 1.35 10.62
N VAL A 130 -15.96 2.56 10.29
CA VAL A 130 -17.34 2.97 10.09
C VAL A 130 -18.00 2.13 9.01
N VAL A 131 -19.10 1.49 9.36
CA VAL A 131 -20.09 1.00 8.40
C VAL A 131 -21.06 2.17 8.18
N GLU A 132 -21.12 2.66 6.93
CA GLU A 132 -22.16 3.60 6.54
C GLU A 132 -23.48 2.83 6.37
N ASP A 133 -24.41 3.04 7.30
CA ASP A 133 -25.81 2.67 7.08
C ASP A 133 -26.55 3.86 6.48
N GLU A 134 -27.25 3.65 5.35
CA GLU A 134 -28.01 4.71 4.66
C GLU A 134 -29.09 5.33 5.56
N GLU A 135 -29.62 4.60 6.54
CA GLU A 135 -30.71 5.04 7.41
C GLU A 135 -30.22 5.52 8.80
N ASP A 136 -29.24 4.84 9.38
CA ASP A 136 -28.82 5.05 10.78
C ASP A 136 -27.52 5.86 10.94
N GLY A 137 -26.83 6.16 9.84
CA GLY A 137 -25.62 6.97 9.80
C GLY A 137 -24.34 6.15 9.98
N GLU A 138 -23.25 6.83 10.35
CA GLU A 138 -21.96 6.20 10.58
C GLU A 138 -21.96 5.40 11.89
N GLU A 139 -21.70 4.10 11.83
CA GLU A 139 -21.56 3.24 13.01
C GLU A 139 -20.22 2.49 13.01
N MET A 140 -19.57 2.40 14.17
CA MET A 140 -18.33 1.63 14.33
C MET A 140 -18.62 0.26 14.94
N ILE A 141 -17.98 -0.79 14.41
CA ILE A 141 -18.10 -2.15 14.95
C ILE A 141 -17.07 -2.35 16.06
N CYS A 142 -17.52 -2.85 17.22
CA CYS A 142 -16.64 -3.35 18.27
C CYS A 142 -16.90 -4.83 18.56
N LYS A 143 -15.83 -5.62 18.66
CA LYS A 143 -15.86 -7.06 18.95
C LYS A 143 -15.05 -7.35 20.20
N VAL A 144 -15.66 -7.99 21.20
CA VAL A 144 -15.00 -8.46 22.44
C VAL A 144 -14.91 -9.97 22.43
N PHE A 145 -13.68 -10.50 22.41
CA PHE A 145 -13.41 -11.92 22.19
C PHE A 145 -13.52 -12.75 23.48
N VAL A 146 -14.08 -13.94 23.35
CA VAL A 146 -14.09 -15.02 24.36
C VAL A 146 -13.19 -16.17 23.89
N GLU A 147 -12.56 -16.88 24.82
CA GLU A 147 -11.75 -18.05 24.50
C GLU A 147 -12.62 -19.20 24.00
N ASN A 148 -13.80 -19.40 24.59
CA ASN A 148 -14.76 -20.41 24.18
C ASN A 148 -16.18 -19.86 24.12
N SER A 149 -16.67 -19.59 22.91
CA SER A 149 -18.04 -19.14 22.62
C SER A 149 -19.13 -20.18 22.97
N TYR A 150 -18.74 -21.41 23.32
CA TYR A 150 -19.64 -22.47 23.77
C TYR A 150 -19.56 -22.76 25.27
N ASP A 151 -18.77 -22.00 26.03
CA ASP A 151 -18.75 -22.04 27.49
C ASP A 151 -19.74 -21.01 28.05
N PRO A 152 -20.91 -21.43 28.56
CA PRO A 152 -21.94 -20.51 29.01
C PRO A 152 -21.51 -19.65 30.20
N GLU A 153 -20.59 -20.12 31.04
CA GLU A 153 -20.12 -19.33 32.20
C GLU A 153 -19.22 -18.18 31.74
N GLU A 154 -18.28 -18.48 30.83
CA GLU A 154 -17.40 -17.48 30.23
C GLU A 154 -18.20 -16.44 29.43
N THR A 155 -19.10 -16.89 28.54
CA THR A 155 -19.87 -15.99 27.69
C THR A 155 -20.80 -15.09 28.51
N GLU A 156 -21.43 -15.62 29.57
CA GLU A 156 -22.28 -14.87 30.48
C GLU A 156 -21.47 -13.86 31.30
N GLN A 157 -20.27 -14.22 31.77
CA GLN A 157 -19.38 -13.31 32.50
C GLN A 157 -18.96 -12.12 31.61
N VAL A 158 -18.54 -12.40 30.38
CA VAL A 158 -18.13 -11.35 29.42
C VAL A 158 -19.31 -10.48 29.02
N LYS A 159 -20.47 -11.09 28.74
CA LYS A 159 -21.72 -10.38 28.45
C LYS A 159 -22.09 -9.41 29.57
N ASN A 160 -22.14 -9.87 30.82
CA ASN A 160 -22.51 -9.02 31.96
C ASN A 160 -21.49 -7.90 32.21
N SER A 161 -20.21 -8.18 32.02
CA SER A 161 -19.15 -7.16 32.14
C SER A 161 -19.24 -6.11 31.04
N LEU A 162 -19.55 -6.53 29.80
CA LEU A 162 -19.75 -5.64 28.66
C LEU A 162 -21.00 -4.78 28.85
N LEU A 163 -22.13 -5.39 29.24
CA LEU A 163 -23.37 -4.67 29.53
C LEU A 163 -23.17 -3.65 30.66
N ALA A 164 -22.39 -3.95 31.71
CA ALA A 164 -22.11 -2.99 32.76
C ALA A 164 -21.37 -1.74 32.26
N ILE A 165 -20.49 -1.88 31.27
CA ILE A 165 -19.81 -0.74 30.62
C ILE A 165 -20.86 0.04 29.79
N LEU A 166 -21.56 -0.65 28.90
CA LEU A 166 -22.50 -0.04 27.95
C LEU A 166 -23.68 0.65 28.64
N GLN A 167 -24.25 0.08 29.71
CA GLN A 167 -25.37 0.68 30.47
C GLN A 167 -25.06 2.06 31.05
N SER A 168 -23.79 2.34 31.31
CA SER A 168 -23.37 3.62 31.90
C SER A 168 -23.12 4.71 30.86
N LEU A 169 -23.06 4.36 29.57
CA LEU A 169 -22.57 5.24 28.51
C LEU A 169 -23.51 5.34 27.31
N VAL A 170 -24.38 4.34 27.07
CA VAL A 170 -25.18 4.20 25.84
C VAL A 170 -26.67 4.06 26.15
N THR A 171 -27.51 4.64 25.28
CA THR A 171 -28.96 4.72 25.46
C THR A 171 -29.69 3.43 25.06
N GLU A 172 -29.26 2.80 23.97
CA GLU A 172 -29.77 1.50 23.51
C GLU A 172 -28.66 0.81 22.72
N VAL A 173 -28.43 -0.47 22.96
CA VAL A 173 -27.43 -1.25 22.24
C VAL A 173 -27.87 -2.70 22.15
N GLU A 174 -27.62 -3.31 21.00
CA GLU A 174 -27.78 -4.73 20.77
C GLU A 174 -26.39 -5.36 20.68
N ILE A 175 -26.18 -6.41 21.47
CA ILE A 175 -24.92 -7.17 21.45
C ILE A 175 -25.21 -8.61 20.99
N GLU A 176 -24.34 -9.14 20.15
CA GLU A 176 -24.50 -10.48 19.54
C GLU A 176 -23.27 -11.35 19.77
N LEU A 177 -23.45 -12.59 20.19
CA LEU A 177 -22.37 -13.57 20.31
C LEU A 177 -22.23 -14.36 19.00
N VAL A 178 -21.11 -14.14 18.30
CA VAL A 178 -20.80 -14.80 17.03
C VAL A 178 -19.55 -15.68 17.20
N PRO A 179 -19.67 -17.02 17.06
CA PRO A 179 -18.53 -17.92 17.01
C PRO A 179 -17.62 -17.65 15.81
N ASP A 180 -16.30 -17.72 15.99
CA ASP A 180 -15.34 -17.48 14.89
C ASP A 180 -15.51 -18.50 13.75
N VAL A 181 -16.00 -19.71 14.08
CA VAL A 181 -16.30 -20.74 13.07
C VAL A 181 -17.35 -20.29 12.05
N TYR A 182 -18.25 -19.37 12.39
CA TYR A 182 -19.22 -18.82 11.44
C TYR A 182 -18.52 -17.92 10.43
N MET A 183 -17.65 -17.02 10.92
CA MET A 183 -16.81 -16.16 10.07
C MET A 183 -15.90 -16.99 9.14
N TYR A 184 -15.24 -18.04 9.66
CA TYR A 184 -14.36 -18.89 8.85
C TYR A 184 -15.09 -19.76 7.81
N CYS A 185 -16.39 -19.96 8.00
CA CYS A 185 -17.25 -20.68 7.07
C CYS A 185 -18.04 -19.72 6.15
N GLU A 186 -17.74 -18.41 6.22
CA GLU A 186 -18.42 -17.34 5.49
C GLU A 186 -19.94 -17.34 5.74
N LEU A 187 -20.36 -17.57 6.97
CA LEU A 187 -21.78 -17.55 7.37
C LEU A 187 -22.12 -16.18 7.96
N TYR A 188 -22.63 -15.31 7.10
CA TYR A 188 -23.11 -13.96 7.39
C TYR A 188 -24.64 -13.90 7.38
N VAL A 189 -25.22 -12.80 7.84
CA VAL A 189 -26.67 -12.59 7.85
C VAL A 189 -27.27 -12.81 6.44
N GLU A 190 -26.61 -12.31 5.40
CA GLU A 190 -27.09 -12.32 4.02
C GLU A 190 -27.09 -13.71 3.36
N ASN A 191 -26.18 -14.59 3.77
CA ASN A 191 -25.95 -15.88 3.12
C ASN A 191 -26.19 -17.08 4.05
N SER A 192 -26.51 -16.84 5.33
CA SER A 192 -26.92 -17.88 6.25
C SER A 192 -28.42 -18.19 6.10
N PRO A 193 -28.85 -19.43 6.41
CA PRO A 193 -30.27 -19.77 6.46
C PRO A 193 -31.01 -18.98 7.56
N ASN A 194 -31.46 -17.74 7.30
CA ASN A 194 -32.32 -16.81 8.07
C ASN A 194 -32.20 -16.74 9.62
N THR A 195 -31.28 -17.44 10.28
CA THR A 195 -31.31 -17.70 11.74
C THR A 195 -29.95 -18.09 12.35
N LEU A 196 -28.85 -18.03 11.61
CA LEU A 196 -27.54 -18.50 12.05
C LEU A 196 -26.50 -17.39 12.28
N SER A 197 -26.88 -16.13 12.26
CA SER A 197 -25.93 -15.03 12.44
C SER A 197 -25.28 -15.01 13.83
N ALA A 198 -26.01 -15.40 14.88
CA ALA A 198 -25.53 -15.38 16.26
C ALA A 198 -25.99 -16.61 17.07
N LEU A 199 -25.21 -16.97 18.11
CA LEU A 199 -25.65 -17.93 19.14
C LEU A 199 -26.61 -17.29 20.13
N GLU A 200 -26.36 -16.02 20.45
CA GLU A 200 -27.11 -15.27 21.44
C GLU A 200 -27.20 -13.81 21.03
N VAL A 201 -28.36 -13.20 21.24
CA VAL A 201 -28.62 -11.78 20.98
C VAL A 201 -29.20 -11.17 22.25
N CYS A 202 -28.64 -10.07 22.71
CA CYS A 202 -29.09 -9.35 23.90
C CYS A 202 -29.34 -7.88 23.55
N LYS A 203 -30.60 -7.46 23.61
CA LYS A 203 -30.99 -6.06 23.47
C LYS A 203 -31.07 -5.40 24.83
N MET A 204 -30.42 -4.26 24.97
CA MET A 204 -30.36 -3.52 26.21
C MET A 204 -30.86 -2.08 25.99
N LYS A 205 -31.78 -1.65 26.84
CA LYS A 205 -32.18 -0.25 26.95
C LYS A 205 -31.46 0.37 28.14
N GLY A 206 -30.60 1.35 27.86
CA GLY A 206 -29.90 2.15 28.84
C GLY A 206 -30.84 2.92 29.75
N LEU A 207 -30.33 3.31 30.91
CA LEU A 207 -31.01 4.26 31.78
C LEU A 207 -30.88 5.67 31.15
N PRO A 208 -31.91 6.53 31.24
CA PRO A 208 -31.82 7.90 30.72
C PRO A 208 -30.60 8.62 31.32
N SER A 209 -29.79 9.22 30.44
CA SER A 209 -28.47 9.79 30.72
C SER A 209 -28.41 10.63 32.01
N LEU A 210 -27.44 10.34 32.87
CA LEU A 210 -27.00 11.26 33.92
C LEU A 210 -26.32 12.50 33.29
N PRO A 211 -26.40 13.69 33.92
CA PRO A 211 -25.87 14.93 33.35
C PRO A 211 -24.35 14.84 33.09
N SER A 212 -23.94 15.31 31.91
CA SER A 212 -22.56 15.27 31.40
C SER A 212 -21.51 15.76 32.41
N LEU A 213 -20.40 15.03 32.52
CA LEU A 213 -19.19 15.44 33.24
C LEU A 213 -18.59 16.74 32.65
N PRO A 214 -17.89 17.56 33.46
CA PRO A 214 -17.39 18.87 33.02
C PRO A 214 -16.27 18.71 31.99
N LYS A 215 -16.35 19.53 30.93
CA LYS A 215 -15.36 19.60 29.84
C LYS A 215 -13.96 19.95 30.40
N GLU A 216 -12.99 19.07 30.17
CA GLU A 216 -11.58 19.31 30.48
C GLU A 216 -10.96 20.39 29.57
N SER A 217 -9.97 21.10 30.12
CA SER A 217 -9.37 22.34 29.64
C SER A 217 -8.43 22.17 28.44
N GLN A 218 -8.62 23.02 27.44
CA GLN A 218 -7.70 23.26 26.31
C GLN A 218 -6.36 23.84 26.79
N TYR A 219 -5.30 23.05 26.86
CA TYR A 219 -3.92 23.52 26.83
C TYR A 219 -3.03 22.42 26.24
N ASP A 220 -2.56 22.60 24.99
CA ASP A 220 -1.24 22.13 24.51
C ASP A 220 -0.96 22.46 23.02
N HIS A 221 -1.98 22.71 22.19
CA HIS A 221 -1.74 22.94 20.74
C HIS A 221 -1.17 24.32 20.36
N VAL A 222 -1.19 25.31 21.27
CA VAL A 222 -0.81 26.70 20.95
C VAL A 222 0.70 26.90 20.85
N GLN A 223 1.52 26.07 21.52
CA GLN A 223 2.97 26.30 21.58
C GLN A 223 3.75 25.75 20.37
N VAL A 224 3.27 24.67 19.74
CA VAL A 224 3.94 24.05 18.58
C VAL A 224 3.70 24.84 17.30
N ALA A 225 2.48 25.36 17.11
CA ALA A 225 2.14 26.19 15.96
C ALA A 225 2.90 27.54 15.95
N ALA A 226 3.11 28.13 17.13
CA ALA A 226 3.87 29.36 17.28
C ALA A 226 5.37 29.19 16.94
N LEU A 227 5.93 27.99 17.20
CA LEU A 227 7.33 27.68 16.92
C LEU A 227 7.58 27.48 15.41
N SER A 228 6.65 26.83 14.70
CA SER A 228 6.74 26.63 13.25
C SER A 228 6.68 27.95 12.48
N GLN A 229 5.77 28.85 12.88
CA GLN A 229 5.64 30.19 12.28
C GLN A 229 6.88 31.07 12.49
N ALA A 230 7.58 30.96 13.63
CA ALA A 230 8.79 31.73 13.90
C ALA A 230 9.99 31.29 13.03
N ILE A 231 10.04 30.00 12.67
CA ILE A 231 11.08 29.43 11.80
C ILE A 231 10.83 29.81 10.33
N GLU A 232 9.59 29.72 9.86
CA GLU A 232 9.20 30.11 8.50
C GLU A 232 9.40 31.61 8.23
N ALA A 233 9.23 32.45 9.25
CA ALA A 233 9.46 33.88 9.14
C ALA A 233 10.95 34.30 9.08
N GLY A 234 11.89 33.35 9.21
CA GLY A 234 13.34 33.65 9.19
C GLY A 234 13.80 34.52 10.37
N SER A 235 13.02 34.58 11.45
CA SER A 235 13.17 35.57 12.53
C SER A 235 14.08 35.10 13.68
N LEU A 236 14.81 34.01 13.50
CA LEU A 236 15.82 33.52 14.44
C LEU A 236 17.12 34.30 14.28
N ASP A 237 17.14 35.53 14.79
CA ASP A 237 18.35 36.34 14.85
C ASP A 237 19.28 35.88 15.99
N SER A 238 20.57 36.13 15.81
CA SER A 238 21.72 35.89 16.69
C SER A 238 21.64 36.50 18.11
N THR A 239 20.48 37.03 18.51
CA THR A 239 20.24 37.74 19.77
C THR A 239 19.64 36.85 20.87
N LEU A 240 19.26 35.61 20.59
CA LEU A 240 18.90 34.64 21.63
C LEU A 240 20.13 34.35 22.49
N GLY A 241 20.05 34.65 23.79
CA GLY A 241 21.12 34.30 24.73
C GLY A 241 21.34 32.79 24.82
N ASP A 242 22.55 32.37 25.17
CA ASP A 242 22.99 30.96 25.17
C ASP A 242 22.02 29.99 25.88
N ALA A 243 21.31 30.44 26.92
CA ALA A 243 20.32 29.63 27.64
C ALA A 243 19.10 29.29 26.77
N SER A 244 18.56 30.26 26.03
CA SER A 244 17.40 30.07 25.16
C SER A 244 17.74 29.25 23.90
N GLN A 245 18.97 29.36 23.41
CA GLN A 245 19.48 28.51 22.33
C GLN A 245 19.59 27.04 22.77
N GLN A 246 20.07 26.82 24.00
CA GLN A 246 20.20 25.48 24.56
C GLN A 246 18.83 24.84 24.84
N ASP A 247 17.86 25.60 25.33
CA ASP A 247 16.49 25.13 25.55
C ASP A 247 15.79 24.78 24.25
N LEU A 248 15.97 25.59 23.19
CA LEU A 248 15.45 25.29 21.85
C LEU A 248 16.08 24.02 21.28
N LEU A 249 17.40 23.84 21.41
CA LEU A 249 18.09 22.61 21.01
C LEU A 249 17.62 21.39 21.80
N ASN A 250 17.25 21.55 23.08
CA ASN A 250 16.71 20.47 23.90
C ASN A 250 15.29 20.10 23.48
N SER A 251 14.45 21.09 23.13
CA SER A 251 13.09 20.86 22.63
C SER A 251 13.10 20.19 21.25
N ILE A 252 14.00 20.60 20.34
CA ILE A 252 14.17 19.94 19.03
C ILE A 252 14.71 18.51 19.22
N HIS A 253 15.70 18.32 20.09
CA HIS A 253 16.22 16.97 20.42
C HIS A 253 15.14 16.08 21.06
N PHE A 254 14.24 16.65 21.86
CA PHE A 254 13.12 15.93 22.46
C PHE A 254 12.08 15.53 21.41
N VAL A 255 11.69 16.44 20.51
CA VAL A 255 10.79 16.16 19.38
C VAL A 255 11.40 15.10 18.44
N ALA A 256 12.72 15.16 18.20
CA ALA A 256 13.44 14.20 17.37
C ALA A 256 13.52 12.78 17.95
N LEU A 257 13.36 12.63 19.27
CA LEU A 257 13.28 11.33 19.94
C LEU A 257 11.83 10.81 20.06
N GLN A 258 10.83 11.57 19.62
CA GLN A 258 9.40 11.29 19.81
C GLN A 258 8.64 11.06 18.49
N GLN A 259 9.23 11.35 17.33
CA GLN A 259 8.59 11.11 16.02
C GLN A 259 9.28 9.98 15.26
N GLU A 260 8.59 8.84 15.13
CA GLU A 260 9.00 7.73 14.26
C GLU A 260 8.31 7.74 12.88
N GLU A 261 7.27 8.56 12.64
CA GLU A 261 6.37 8.31 11.50
C GLU A 261 6.45 9.26 10.30
N THR A 262 7.24 10.34 10.31
CA THR A 262 7.56 11.10 9.08
C THR A 262 8.87 11.89 9.24
N PRO A 263 9.91 11.66 8.42
CA PRO A 263 11.22 12.33 8.58
C PRO A 263 11.25 13.79 8.07
N VAL A 264 10.23 14.22 7.33
CA VAL A 264 10.21 15.50 6.59
C VAL A 264 10.34 16.75 7.49
N PRO A 265 9.69 16.84 8.66
CA PRO A 265 9.80 18.04 9.49
C PRO A 265 11.20 18.22 10.08
N ILE A 266 11.85 17.13 10.52
CA ILE A 266 13.19 17.18 11.14
C ILE A 266 14.26 17.46 10.08
N VAL A 267 14.18 16.87 8.90
CA VAL A 267 15.14 17.14 7.82
C VAL A 267 15.07 18.60 7.39
N THR A 268 13.86 19.16 7.30
CA THR A 268 13.62 20.57 6.97
C THR A 268 14.10 21.51 8.09
N LEU A 269 13.83 21.17 9.36
CA LEU A 269 14.33 21.90 10.53
C LEU A 269 15.87 21.86 10.62
N CYS A 270 16.49 20.71 10.40
CA CYS A 270 17.94 20.53 10.49
C CYS A 270 18.70 21.20 9.33
N ALA A 271 18.07 21.35 8.17
CA ALA A 271 18.63 22.07 7.02
C ALA A 271 18.64 23.60 7.21
N ALA A 272 17.75 24.13 8.06
CA ALA A 272 17.66 25.56 8.38
C ALA A 272 18.59 26.00 9.52
N LEU A 273 19.24 25.07 10.24
CA LEU A 273 20.11 25.38 11.36
C LEU A 273 21.52 25.82 10.92
N PRO A 274 22.16 26.79 11.60
CA PRO A 274 23.57 27.10 11.40
C PRO A 274 24.46 25.87 11.61
N THR A 275 25.53 25.73 10.82
CA THR A 275 26.44 24.57 10.81
C THR A 275 26.97 24.17 12.20
N THR A 276 27.19 25.15 13.09
CA THR A 276 27.65 24.92 14.46
C THR A 276 26.61 24.23 15.34
N TRP A 277 25.32 24.49 15.11
CA TRP A 277 24.21 23.87 15.84
C TRP A 277 23.95 22.44 15.34
N HIS A 278 24.10 22.22 14.03
CA HIS A 278 24.02 20.88 13.44
C HIS A 278 25.06 19.94 14.05
N GLN A 279 26.30 20.41 14.23
CA GLN A 279 27.36 19.63 14.88
C GLN A 279 27.06 19.31 16.34
N GLU A 280 26.42 20.21 17.09
CA GLU A 280 26.12 20.00 18.51
C GLU A 280 24.87 19.13 18.72
N LEU A 281 23.84 19.27 17.87
CA LEU A 281 22.69 18.36 17.84
C LEU A 281 23.12 16.93 17.49
N THR A 282 23.99 16.78 16.48
CA THR A 282 24.56 15.49 16.09
C THR A 282 25.33 14.85 17.26
N LYS A 283 26.17 15.62 17.97
CA LYS A 283 26.86 15.11 19.17
C LYS A 283 25.88 14.72 20.28
N LYS A 284 24.78 15.45 20.49
CA LYS A 284 23.77 15.10 21.50
C LYS A 284 23.05 13.80 21.16
N VAL A 285 22.60 13.64 19.92
CA VAL A 285 21.97 12.40 19.43
C VAL A 285 22.93 11.22 19.57
N LEU A 286 24.19 11.36 19.15
CA LEU A 286 25.22 10.32 19.30
C LEU A 286 25.55 10.01 20.77
N ARG A 287 25.50 11.00 21.68
CA ARG A 287 25.64 10.78 23.13
C ARG A 287 24.44 10.04 23.73
N SER A 288 23.23 10.33 23.28
CA SER A 288 22.01 9.65 23.71
C SER A 288 22.01 8.18 23.26
N ILE A 289 22.39 7.93 22.00
CA ILE A 289 22.55 6.58 21.44
C ILE A 289 23.66 5.81 22.16
N SER A 290 24.82 6.42 22.40
CA SER A 290 25.90 5.76 23.18
C SER A 290 25.58 5.59 24.67
N GLY A 291 24.65 6.39 25.22
CA GLY A 291 24.11 6.25 26.56
C GLY A 291 23.21 5.03 26.71
N LEU A 292 22.41 4.71 25.69
CA LEU A 292 21.56 3.52 25.61
C LEU A 292 22.36 2.20 25.55
N VAL A 293 23.65 2.27 25.18
CA VAL A 293 24.54 1.12 25.04
C VAL A 293 25.40 0.86 26.29
N LYS A 294 25.23 1.61 27.39
CA LYS A 294 25.95 1.29 28.64
C LYS A 294 25.28 0.14 29.39
N PRO A 295 25.97 -0.99 29.65
CA PRO A 295 25.45 -2.02 30.54
C PRO A 295 25.60 -1.53 31.99
N LYS A 296 24.60 -0.81 32.50
CA LYS A 296 24.50 -0.55 33.94
C LYS A 296 23.66 -1.66 34.59
N SER A 297 24.35 -2.70 35.06
CA SER A 297 24.09 -3.50 36.27
C SER A 297 24.47 -4.98 36.12
N ALA A 298 25.77 -5.25 35.98
CA ALA A 298 26.35 -6.55 36.32
C ALA A 298 26.80 -6.57 37.80
N VAL A 299 25.92 -6.19 38.74
CA VAL A 299 26.15 -6.38 40.18
C VAL A 299 24.79 -6.49 40.87
N PHE A 300 24.05 -7.57 40.65
CA PHE A 300 23.08 -8.15 41.61
C PHE A 300 22.52 -9.44 40.99
N PHE A 301 23.30 -10.51 41.11
CA PHE A 301 22.96 -11.93 41.11
C PHE A 301 24.20 -12.67 40.62
N GLY A 302 24.88 -13.36 41.54
CA GLY A 302 26.05 -14.16 41.22
C GLY A 302 25.69 -15.29 40.28
N MET A 303 25.97 -15.13 38.99
CA MET A 303 26.02 -16.23 38.04
C MET A 303 27.30 -16.15 37.21
N LYS A 304 28.06 -17.25 37.25
CA LYS A 304 29.29 -17.46 36.49
C LYS A 304 28.99 -17.41 34.99
N SER A 305 29.92 -16.80 34.26
CA SER A 305 30.12 -16.81 32.81
C SER A 305 29.27 -17.81 32.01
N LYS A 306 28.37 -17.29 31.17
CA LYS A 306 28.01 -17.96 29.92
C LYS A 306 28.07 -16.95 28.77
N VAL A 307 28.82 -17.39 27.76
CA VAL A 307 28.92 -16.97 26.36
C VAL A 307 27.88 -15.92 25.94
N PHE A 308 28.37 -14.74 25.55
CA PHE A 308 27.60 -13.76 24.77
C PHE A 308 27.18 -14.42 23.45
N ASP A 309 25.89 -14.43 23.15
CA ASP A 309 25.38 -14.95 21.89
C ASP A 309 25.84 -14.08 20.72
N LYS A 310 26.67 -14.68 19.87
CA LYS A 310 27.26 -14.04 18.70
C LYS A 310 26.21 -13.64 17.67
N GLN A 311 25.05 -14.31 17.63
CA GLN A 311 23.97 -14.01 16.69
C GLN A 311 23.16 -12.78 17.11
N GLU A 312 22.81 -12.66 18.39
CA GLU A 312 22.11 -11.48 18.94
C GLU A 312 22.95 -10.20 18.77
N PHE A 313 24.26 -10.32 18.99
CA PHE A 313 25.23 -9.22 18.81
C PHE A 313 25.38 -8.80 17.35
N LEU A 314 25.44 -9.76 16.41
CA LEU A 314 25.45 -9.46 14.97
C LEU A 314 24.14 -8.77 14.55
N ARG A 315 23.00 -9.25 15.03
CA ARG A 315 21.67 -8.75 14.67
C ARG A 315 21.47 -7.28 15.05
N LEU A 316 21.87 -6.90 16.27
CA LEU A 316 21.83 -5.51 16.75
C LEU A 316 22.77 -4.58 15.96
N HIS A 317 23.90 -5.08 15.47
CA HIS A 317 24.84 -4.27 14.70
C HIS A 317 24.46 -4.16 13.22
N THR A 318 23.84 -5.19 12.64
CA THR A 318 23.31 -5.16 11.26
C THR A 318 22.14 -4.18 11.15
N ALA A 319 21.19 -4.18 12.09
CA ALA A 319 20.06 -3.24 12.07
C ALA A 319 20.50 -1.75 12.18
N ASN A 320 21.54 -1.47 12.97
CA ASN A 320 22.12 -0.12 13.05
C ASN A 320 22.92 0.26 11.80
N PHE A 321 23.46 -0.73 11.07
CA PHE A 321 24.14 -0.52 9.81
C PHE A 321 23.17 -0.22 8.67
N ASP A 322 22.04 -0.93 8.63
CA ASP A 322 20.98 -0.74 7.65
C ASP A 322 20.36 0.65 7.79
N PHE A 323 20.09 1.10 9.03
CA PHE A 323 19.61 2.45 9.31
C PHE A 323 20.60 3.55 8.86
N LEU A 324 21.90 3.36 9.11
CA LEU A 324 22.93 4.31 8.67
C LEU A 324 23.14 4.29 7.15
N ALA A 325 22.96 3.14 6.50
CA ALA A 325 23.05 3.00 5.06
C ALA A 325 21.86 3.68 4.35
N ASP A 326 20.64 3.51 4.85
CA ASP A 326 19.44 4.18 4.34
C ASP A 326 19.54 5.71 4.47
N LEU A 327 20.05 6.20 5.61
CA LEU A 327 20.29 7.63 5.81
C LEU A 327 21.32 8.21 4.81
N CYS A 328 22.29 7.40 4.37
CA CYS A 328 23.32 7.82 3.43
C CYS A 328 22.86 7.71 1.96
N LEU A 329 22.02 6.74 1.63
CA LEU A 329 21.57 6.45 0.27
C LEU A 329 20.47 7.41 -0.20
N HIS A 330 19.65 7.93 0.71
CA HIS A 330 18.62 8.91 0.37
C HIS A 330 19.14 10.35 0.13
N GLY A 331 20.45 10.58 0.27
CA GLY A 331 21.05 11.91 0.10
C GLY A 331 22.14 12.04 -0.97
N VAL A 332 22.53 10.95 -1.65
CA VAL A 332 23.70 10.98 -2.57
C VAL A 332 23.30 10.48 -3.96
N ALA A 333 23.28 11.39 -4.94
CA ALA A 333 22.86 11.14 -6.32
C ALA A 333 23.82 10.24 -7.14
N ASP A 334 24.96 9.83 -6.57
CA ASP A 334 25.98 9.01 -7.25
C ASP A 334 26.43 7.82 -6.36
N PRO A 335 26.23 6.57 -6.82
CA PRO A 335 26.67 5.35 -6.12
C PRO A 335 28.17 5.32 -5.79
N GLY A 336 29.02 5.93 -6.62
CA GLY A 336 30.47 6.00 -6.37
C GLY A 336 30.83 6.88 -5.17
N HIS A 337 30.07 7.96 -4.97
CA HIS A 337 30.20 8.84 -3.81
C HIS A 337 29.65 8.21 -2.53
N ALA A 338 28.53 7.47 -2.61
CA ALA A 338 27.98 6.74 -1.46
C ALA A 338 28.99 5.71 -0.92
N ALA A 339 29.63 4.92 -1.80
CA ALA A 339 30.66 3.96 -1.41
C ALA A 339 31.90 4.64 -0.79
N SER A 340 32.33 5.78 -1.33
CA SER A 340 33.45 6.57 -0.80
C SER A 340 33.11 7.19 0.57
N PHE A 341 31.88 7.67 0.74
CA PHE A 341 31.38 8.25 1.99
C PHE A 341 31.26 7.20 3.10
N VAL A 342 30.67 6.04 2.81
CA VAL A 342 30.59 4.91 3.77
C VAL A 342 32.00 4.44 4.17
N ARG A 343 32.94 4.35 3.21
CA ARG A 343 34.36 4.04 3.52
C ARG A 343 34.99 5.06 4.45
N ARG A 344 34.71 6.34 4.24
CA ARG A 344 35.24 7.43 5.08
C ARG A 344 34.63 7.41 6.47
N LEU A 345 33.31 7.23 6.58
CA LEU A 345 32.59 7.16 7.85
C LEU A 345 33.09 5.98 8.70
N LEU A 346 33.29 4.81 8.08
CA LEU A 346 33.84 3.62 8.74
C LEU A 346 35.30 3.80 9.15
N SER A 347 36.12 4.47 8.32
CA SER A 347 37.51 4.79 8.66
C SER A 347 37.60 5.77 9.84
N GLU A 348 36.77 6.81 9.86
CA GLU A 348 36.72 7.80 10.94
C GLU A 348 36.17 7.19 12.24
N ALA A 349 35.14 6.33 12.17
CA ALA A 349 34.64 5.57 13.32
C ALA A 349 35.69 4.59 13.88
N THR A 350 36.47 3.95 13.00
CA THR A 350 37.57 3.05 13.39
C THR A 350 38.71 3.80 14.08
N ASN A 351 39.00 5.03 13.66
CA ASN A 351 40.04 5.87 14.27
C ASN A 351 39.59 6.52 15.60
N ALA A 352 38.30 6.81 15.76
CA ALA A 352 37.76 7.45 16.96
C ALA A 352 37.53 6.47 18.12
N ILE A 353 37.29 5.18 17.84
CA ILE A 353 36.93 4.17 18.84
C ILE A 353 38.05 3.11 18.95
N LEU A 354 39.14 3.47 19.63
CA LEU A 354 40.31 2.69 20.12
C LEU A 354 40.70 1.33 19.44
N PRO A 355 42.01 1.09 19.20
CA PRO A 355 42.54 0.07 18.27
C PRO A 355 42.66 -1.36 18.84
N ARG A 356 41.77 -1.82 19.74
CA ARG A 356 41.97 -3.09 20.48
C ARG A 356 40.98 -4.23 20.20
N HIS A 357 40.25 -4.21 19.09
CA HIS A 357 39.39 -5.34 18.72
C HIS A 357 39.77 -5.96 17.37
N ALA A 358 40.32 -7.18 17.43
CA ALA A 358 40.65 -8.01 16.26
C ALA A 358 39.46 -8.25 15.31
N THR A 359 38.23 -8.12 15.83
CA THR A 359 36.98 -8.26 15.10
C THR A 359 36.78 -7.18 14.02
N TRP A 360 37.26 -5.95 14.24
CA TRP A 360 37.12 -4.85 13.27
C TRP A 360 38.16 -4.92 12.16
N ALA A 361 39.38 -5.38 12.47
CA ALA A 361 40.38 -5.69 11.46
C ALA A 361 39.90 -6.82 10.53
N PHE A 362 39.16 -7.81 11.05
CA PHE A 362 38.56 -8.87 10.24
C PHE A 362 37.46 -8.35 9.31
N LEU A 363 36.59 -7.44 9.78
CA LEU A 363 35.56 -6.82 8.94
C LEU A 363 36.17 -5.98 7.81
N LEU A 364 37.19 -5.17 8.11
CA LEU A 364 37.88 -4.35 7.10
C LEU A 364 38.64 -5.21 6.08
N GLN A 365 39.28 -6.31 6.50
CA GLN A 365 39.97 -7.22 5.58
C GLN A 365 39.03 -8.04 4.68
N ASN A 366 37.74 -8.11 5.02
CA ASN A 366 36.74 -8.87 4.26
C ASN A 366 35.66 -7.99 3.65
N LEU A 367 35.74 -6.66 3.80
CA LEU A 367 34.74 -5.72 3.33
C LEU A 367 34.55 -5.82 1.81
N ASP A 368 35.63 -5.90 1.04
CA ASP A 368 35.56 -6.04 -0.41
C ASP A 368 34.93 -7.39 -0.83
N LYS A 369 35.16 -8.47 -0.07
CA LYS A 369 34.52 -9.79 -0.30
C LYS A 369 33.05 -9.83 0.10
N LEU A 370 32.66 -9.04 1.09
CA LEU A 370 31.26 -8.84 1.49
C LEU A 370 30.51 -8.05 0.41
N LEU A 371 31.12 -6.98 -0.09
CA LEU A 371 30.60 -6.16 -1.18
C LEU A 371 30.47 -6.94 -2.50
N GLU A 372 31.39 -7.87 -2.80
CA GLU A 372 31.29 -8.77 -3.96
C GLU A 372 30.16 -9.82 -3.84
N LYS A 373 29.76 -10.20 -2.62
CA LYS A 373 28.72 -11.22 -2.37
C LYS A 373 27.33 -10.65 -2.19
N LEU A 374 27.21 -9.35 -2.00
CA LEU A 374 25.93 -8.64 -1.89
C LEU A 374 24.95 -9.00 -3.03
N PRO A 375 25.34 -9.04 -4.32
CA PRO A 375 24.42 -9.40 -5.40
C PRO A 375 23.86 -10.83 -5.36
N GLN A 376 24.46 -11.75 -4.58
CA GLN A 376 24.03 -13.15 -4.49
C GLN A 376 23.09 -13.41 -3.31
N HIS A 377 23.11 -12.54 -2.29
CA HIS A 377 22.22 -12.63 -1.12
C HIS A 377 20.96 -11.76 -1.26
N PHE A 378 20.98 -10.77 -2.15
CA PHE A 378 19.78 -10.07 -2.63
C PHE A 378 19.29 -10.78 -3.89
N GLY A 379 18.25 -11.61 -3.74
CA GLY A 379 17.74 -12.46 -4.82
C GLY A 379 17.42 -11.71 -6.12
N ILE A 380 17.91 -12.27 -7.24
CA ILE A 380 17.49 -12.03 -8.63
C ILE A 380 17.31 -10.54 -9.02
N LEU A 381 18.41 -9.82 -9.16
CA LEU A 381 18.54 -8.84 -10.23
C LEU A 381 19.46 -9.46 -11.29
N LEU A 382 18.87 -10.20 -12.24
CA LEU A 382 19.56 -10.40 -13.51
C LEU A 382 19.94 -9.00 -14.02
N PRO A 383 21.18 -8.78 -14.50
CA PRO A 383 21.54 -7.48 -15.05
C PRO A 383 20.56 -7.17 -16.16
N PHE A 384 19.68 -6.22 -15.89
CA PHE A 384 18.77 -5.65 -16.86
C PHE A 384 19.66 -5.11 -17.97
N ARG A 385 19.73 -5.80 -19.10
CA ARG A 385 20.21 -5.17 -20.31
C ARG A 385 19.15 -4.13 -20.62
N SER A 386 19.41 -2.88 -20.24
CA SER A 386 18.71 -1.76 -20.85
C SER A 386 18.78 -2.03 -22.34
N PRO A 387 17.65 -2.22 -23.03
CA PRO A 387 17.71 -2.27 -24.49
C PRO A 387 18.51 -1.03 -24.88
N GLU A 388 19.55 -1.19 -25.69
CA GLU A 388 20.14 -0.03 -26.35
C GLU A 388 18.96 0.56 -27.14
N ILE A 389 18.33 1.58 -26.56
CA ILE A 389 17.36 2.41 -27.24
C ILE A 389 18.22 3.04 -28.32
N SER A 390 18.29 2.38 -29.48
CA SER A 390 18.73 3.01 -30.71
C SER A 390 17.89 4.28 -30.74
N ALA A 391 18.55 5.44 -30.62
CA ALA A 391 17.89 6.75 -30.48
C ALA A 391 16.87 7.06 -31.59
N LYS A 392 16.76 6.18 -32.58
CA LYS A 392 15.88 6.23 -33.73
C LYS A 392 14.57 5.46 -33.58
N GLN A 393 14.36 4.59 -32.59
CA GLN A 393 13.13 3.78 -32.50
C GLN A 393 12.58 3.71 -31.07
N LEU A 394 11.27 3.89 -30.92
CA LEU A 394 10.57 3.81 -29.64
C LEU A 394 9.37 2.85 -29.75
N ARG A 395 9.17 2.08 -28.68
CA ARG A 395 8.02 1.17 -28.53
C ARG A 395 7.14 1.67 -27.39
N ILE A 396 5.86 1.92 -27.68
CA ILE A 396 4.87 2.43 -26.73
C ILE A 396 3.78 1.38 -26.55
N LEU A 397 3.62 0.88 -25.33
CA LEU A 397 2.55 -0.05 -24.97
C LEU A 397 1.38 0.73 -24.36
N SER A 398 0.15 0.41 -24.77
CA SER A 398 -1.09 0.80 -24.08
C SER A 398 -1.85 -0.44 -23.62
N LEU A 399 -2.32 -0.45 -22.38
CA LEU A 399 -3.10 -1.57 -21.84
C LEU A 399 -4.02 -1.13 -20.68
N ASN A 400 -5.32 -1.38 -20.82
CA ASN A 400 -6.22 -1.43 -19.67
C ASN A 400 -5.95 -2.72 -18.88
N VAL A 401 -5.51 -2.60 -17.61
CA VAL A 401 -5.06 -3.75 -16.80
C VAL A 401 -6.19 -4.46 -16.07
N TRP A 402 -7.43 -3.98 -16.20
CA TRP A 402 -8.64 -4.50 -15.56
C TRP A 402 -8.58 -4.48 -14.02
N PHE A 403 -9.30 -3.56 -13.37
CA PHE A 403 -9.20 -3.34 -11.92
C PHE A 403 -9.80 -4.46 -11.05
N GLU A 404 -10.57 -5.37 -11.63
CA GLU A 404 -11.32 -6.43 -10.93
C GLU A 404 -10.44 -7.24 -9.96
N GLN A 405 -10.95 -7.55 -8.77
CA GLN A 405 -10.15 -8.21 -7.73
C GLN A 405 -9.83 -9.66 -8.06
N ARG A 406 -10.70 -10.30 -8.86
CA ARG A 406 -10.52 -11.70 -9.26
C ARG A 406 -9.19 -11.92 -9.98
N ASP A 407 -8.42 -12.87 -9.44
CA ASP A 407 -7.11 -13.29 -9.95
C ASP A 407 -6.11 -12.13 -10.13
N ARG A 408 -6.33 -10.98 -9.49
CA ARG A 408 -5.56 -9.75 -9.71
C ARG A 408 -4.07 -9.98 -9.51
N GLU A 409 -3.66 -10.65 -8.44
CA GLU A 409 -2.25 -10.91 -8.15
C GLU A 409 -1.59 -11.76 -9.25
N LEU A 410 -2.30 -12.76 -9.77
CA LEU A 410 -1.83 -13.58 -10.90
C LEU A 410 -1.72 -12.74 -12.18
N ARG A 411 -2.74 -11.95 -12.49
CA ARG A 411 -2.77 -11.08 -13.67
C ARG A 411 -1.65 -10.04 -13.61
N THR A 412 -1.44 -9.41 -12.46
CA THR A 412 -0.33 -8.47 -12.22
C THR A 412 1.01 -9.18 -12.38
N ALA A 413 1.22 -10.37 -11.81
CA ALA A 413 2.48 -11.08 -11.96
C ALA A 413 2.79 -11.44 -13.44
N ILE A 414 1.77 -11.83 -14.21
CA ILE A 414 1.89 -12.06 -15.67
C ILE A 414 2.21 -10.74 -16.40
N LEU A 415 1.52 -9.65 -16.05
CA LEU A 415 1.79 -8.32 -16.60
C LEU A 415 3.26 -7.94 -16.41
N LEU A 416 3.76 -7.99 -15.17
CA LEU A 416 5.15 -7.62 -14.84
C LEU A 416 6.17 -8.45 -15.59
N SER A 417 5.99 -9.76 -15.66
CA SER A 417 6.85 -10.66 -16.44
C SER A 417 6.84 -10.31 -17.92
N THR A 418 5.66 -9.99 -18.46
CA THR A 418 5.51 -9.64 -19.88
C THR A 418 6.15 -8.29 -20.19
N LEU A 419 5.95 -7.28 -19.34
CA LEU A 419 6.60 -5.96 -19.49
C LEU A 419 8.12 -6.08 -19.53
N ARG A 420 8.71 -6.94 -18.67
CA ARG A 420 10.16 -7.23 -18.69
C ARG A 420 10.61 -7.83 -20.01
N LYS A 421 9.84 -8.79 -20.55
CA LYS A 421 10.16 -9.46 -21.83
C LYS A 421 9.99 -8.54 -23.02
N LEU A 422 8.94 -7.72 -23.02
CA LEU A 422 8.66 -6.79 -24.11
C LEU A 422 9.64 -5.63 -24.14
N GLY A 423 10.05 -5.12 -22.98
CA GLY A 423 10.92 -3.95 -22.87
C GLY A 423 10.41 -2.72 -23.64
N PRO A 424 9.14 -2.29 -23.46
CA PRO A 424 8.66 -1.07 -24.09
C PRO A 424 9.44 0.15 -23.55
N ALA A 425 9.60 1.17 -24.37
CA ALA A 425 10.24 2.42 -23.97
C ALA A 425 9.32 3.23 -23.04
N ILE A 426 8.02 3.25 -23.37
CA ILE A 426 6.94 3.86 -22.59
C ILE A 426 5.81 2.83 -22.46
N CYS A 427 5.24 2.71 -21.25
CA CYS A 427 4.10 1.84 -20.98
C CYS A 427 2.99 2.67 -20.32
N CYS A 428 1.83 2.74 -20.98
CA CYS A 428 0.65 3.49 -20.58
C CYS A 428 -0.43 2.51 -20.13
N LEU A 429 -0.80 2.56 -18.85
CA LEU A 429 -1.74 1.64 -18.23
C LEU A 429 -3.01 2.38 -17.80
N GLN A 430 -4.16 1.71 -17.92
CA GLN A 430 -5.47 2.18 -17.47
C GLN A 430 -6.06 1.20 -16.46
N GLU A 431 -6.99 1.66 -15.60
CA GLU A 431 -7.57 0.86 -14.50
C GLU A 431 -6.53 0.35 -13.49
N VAL A 432 -5.47 1.13 -13.29
CA VAL A 432 -4.44 0.80 -12.31
C VAL A 432 -4.97 1.13 -10.93
N THR A 433 -5.09 0.14 -10.04
CA THR A 433 -5.40 0.38 -8.62
C THR A 433 -4.13 0.76 -7.85
N PRO A 434 -4.23 1.41 -6.68
CA PRO A 434 -3.07 1.74 -5.85
C PRO A 434 -2.18 0.54 -5.53
N LYS A 435 -2.77 -0.65 -5.33
CA LYS A 435 -2.00 -1.88 -5.13
C LYS A 435 -1.20 -2.27 -6.37
N VAL A 436 -1.83 -2.28 -7.55
CA VAL A 436 -1.16 -2.64 -8.81
C VAL A 436 -0.04 -1.65 -9.14
N ALA A 437 -0.24 -0.35 -8.87
CA ALA A 437 0.80 0.66 -9.04
C ALA A 437 2.03 0.38 -8.17
N ARG A 438 1.83 0.14 -6.87
CA ARG A 438 2.93 -0.22 -5.95
C ARG A 438 3.67 -1.49 -6.38
N ASP A 439 2.91 -2.51 -6.80
CA ASP A 439 3.47 -3.77 -7.29
C ASP A 439 4.34 -3.55 -8.55
N ILE A 440 3.93 -2.66 -9.45
CA ILE A 440 4.69 -2.25 -10.63
C ILE A 440 5.95 -1.48 -10.26
N GLU A 441 5.84 -0.46 -9.40
CA GLU A 441 6.99 0.36 -8.97
C GLU A 441 8.06 -0.48 -8.28
N HIS A 442 7.64 -1.38 -7.41
CA HIS A 442 8.53 -2.34 -6.76
C HIS A 442 9.23 -3.26 -7.76
N ALA A 443 8.51 -3.70 -8.80
CA ALA A 443 9.02 -4.59 -9.84
C ALA A 443 9.96 -3.92 -10.84
N PHE A 444 9.91 -2.59 -10.96
CA PHE A 444 10.64 -1.76 -11.92
C PHE A 444 11.27 -0.51 -11.26
N PRO A 445 12.13 -0.66 -10.24
CA PRO A 445 12.63 0.47 -9.44
C PRO A 445 13.51 1.46 -10.21
N SER A 446 14.02 1.06 -11.38
CA SER A 446 14.83 1.91 -12.25
C SER A 446 14.03 2.66 -13.31
N TRP A 447 12.73 2.36 -13.44
CA TRP A 447 11.85 3.05 -14.38
C TRP A 447 11.31 4.33 -13.73
N SER A 448 11.16 5.37 -14.53
CA SER A 448 10.45 6.57 -14.09
C SER A 448 8.95 6.28 -14.13
N SER A 449 8.26 6.50 -13.01
CA SER A 449 6.82 6.32 -12.88
C SER A 449 6.15 7.69 -12.76
N SER A 450 4.95 7.85 -13.31
CA SER A 450 4.07 8.97 -12.99
C SER A 450 3.64 8.99 -11.51
N ASN A 451 3.97 7.93 -10.76
CA ASN A 451 3.55 7.70 -9.39
C ASN A 451 2.01 7.75 -9.27
N LEU A 452 1.52 8.11 -8.09
CA LEU A 452 0.09 8.27 -7.79
C LEU A 452 -0.54 9.52 -8.45
N LEU A 453 0.18 10.29 -9.29
CA LEU A 453 -0.34 11.52 -9.93
C LEU A 453 -1.54 11.28 -10.87
N GLY A 454 -1.81 10.03 -11.24
CA GLY A 454 -2.96 9.62 -12.05
C GLY A 454 -3.98 8.76 -11.30
N LEU A 455 -3.87 8.66 -9.97
CA LEU A 455 -4.68 7.80 -9.10
C LEU A 455 -5.42 8.65 -8.05
N GLU A 456 -6.29 9.54 -8.51
CA GLU A 456 -7.24 10.26 -7.64
C GLU A 456 -8.45 9.34 -7.40
N GLY A 457 -8.31 8.32 -6.55
CA GLY A 457 -9.42 7.41 -6.20
C GLY A 457 -9.04 5.92 -6.16
N GLU A 458 -10.02 5.05 -6.40
CA GLU A 458 -9.84 3.59 -6.34
C GLU A 458 -8.97 3.04 -7.48
N TYR A 459 -8.96 3.72 -8.62
CA TYR A 459 -8.15 3.38 -9.78
C TYR A 459 -7.92 4.60 -10.68
N GLY A 460 -7.00 4.47 -11.65
CA GLY A 460 -6.77 5.52 -12.63
C GLY A 460 -5.81 5.11 -13.74
N VAL A 461 -4.97 6.06 -14.19
CA VAL A 461 -4.01 5.85 -15.27
C VAL A 461 -2.57 6.00 -14.77
N MET A 462 -1.64 5.27 -15.42
CA MET A 462 -0.23 5.29 -15.04
C MET A 462 0.64 5.30 -16.30
N ILE A 463 1.73 6.06 -16.28
CA ILE A 463 2.78 5.96 -17.30
C ILE A 463 4.08 5.52 -16.64
N LEU A 464 4.70 4.49 -17.22
CA LEU A 464 6.05 4.04 -16.91
C LEU A 464 6.97 4.39 -18.07
N ALA A 465 8.15 4.91 -17.78
CA ALA A 465 9.19 5.16 -18.75
C ALA A 465 10.46 4.37 -18.42
N SER A 466 10.99 3.70 -19.44
CA SER A 466 12.17 2.85 -19.30
C SER A 466 13.41 3.63 -18.84
N PRO A 467 14.38 2.96 -18.19
CA PRO A 467 15.57 3.61 -17.67
C PRO A 467 16.37 4.30 -18.78
N GLY A 468 16.80 5.53 -18.54
CA GLY A 468 17.53 6.35 -19.51
C GLY A 468 16.67 7.38 -20.25
N LEU A 469 15.34 7.30 -20.15
CA LEU A 469 14.45 8.36 -20.61
C LEU A 469 14.25 9.40 -19.50
N SER A 470 14.72 10.62 -19.74
CA SER A 470 14.41 11.77 -18.89
C SER A 470 13.02 12.29 -19.23
N VAL A 471 12.04 11.91 -18.42
CA VAL A 471 10.62 12.23 -18.61
C VAL A 471 10.13 13.24 -17.58
N ARG A 472 9.21 14.11 -18.00
CA ARG A 472 8.40 14.92 -17.08
C ARG A 472 6.94 14.50 -17.20
N PHE A 473 6.30 14.30 -16.07
CA PHE A 473 4.88 13.94 -16.01
C PHE A 473 4.02 15.16 -15.72
N SER A 474 2.84 15.23 -16.35
CA SER A 474 1.78 16.16 -15.99
C SER A 474 0.42 15.47 -16.07
N CYS A 475 -0.47 15.79 -15.14
CA CYS A 475 -1.83 15.25 -15.09
C CYS A 475 -2.84 16.37 -15.29
N HIS A 476 -3.89 16.11 -16.06
CA HIS A 476 -4.92 17.07 -16.43
C HIS A 476 -6.29 16.44 -16.18
N SER A 477 -7.08 17.06 -15.31
CA SER A 477 -8.44 16.61 -15.02
C SER A 477 -9.31 16.67 -16.27
N LEU A 478 -10.17 15.67 -16.45
CA LEU A 478 -11.16 15.65 -17.52
C LEU A 478 -12.57 15.80 -16.94
N PRO A 479 -13.56 16.31 -17.70
CA PRO A 479 -14.96 16.27 -17.28
C PRO A 479 -15.39 14.81 -17.09
N THR A 480 -15.81 14.43 -15.89
CA THR A 480 -16.03 13.02 -15.56
C THR A 480 -16.88 12.82 -14.29
N ASP A 481 -17.55 11.66 -14.24
CA ASP A 481 -18.19 11.11 -13.04
C ASP A 481 -17.48 9.83 -12.55
N MET A 482 -16.31 9.50 -13.10
CA MET A 482 -15.54 8.27 -12.83
C MET A 482 -14.03 8.54 -12.75
N ASP A 483 -13.65 9.72 -12.26
CA ASP A 483 -12.25 10.14 -12.02
C ASP A 483 -11.32 10.01 -13.25
N ARG A 484 -11.84 10.31 -14.45
CA ARG A 484 -11.03 10.27 -15.68
C ARG A 484 -10.04 11.44 -15.75
N GLN A 485 -8.82 11.12 -16.20
CA GLN A 485 -7.74 12.09 -16.35
C GLN A 485 -6.96 11.84 -17.65
N LEU A 486 -6.27 12.89 -18.13
CA LEU A 486 -5.22 12.80 -19.14
C LEU A 486 -3.87 12.92 -18.44
N LEU A 487 -3.08 11.85 -18.49
CA LEU A 487 -1.72 11.83 -17.95
C LEU A 487 -0.73 11.88 -19.12
N VAL A 488 0.23 12.81 -19.07
CA VAL A 488 1.19 13.08 -20.15
C VAL A 488 2.62 12.90 -19.65
N ALA A 489 3.43 12.18 -20.41
CA ALA A 489 4.87 12.09 -20.25
C ALA A 489 5.58 12.81 -21.41
N GLU A 490 6.43 13.78 -21.09
CA GLU A 490 7.20 14.56 -22.06
C GLU A 490 8.68 14.15 -22.02
N PHE A 491 9.28 13.89 -23.19
CA PHE A 491 10.72 13.64 -23.33
C PHE A 491 11.23 13.96 -24.74
N ASP A 492 12.39 14.62 -24.84
CA ASP A 492 13.06 14.96 -26.11
C ASP A 492 12.15 15.63 -27.18
N GLY A 493 11.19 16.43 -26.70
CA GLY A 493 10.19 17.12 -27.53
C GLY A 493 9.11 16.21 -28.13
N LEU A 494 9.06 14.93 -27.76
CA LEU A 494 7.93 14.03 -27.98
C LEU A 494 7.11 13.97 -26.69
N SER A 495 5.79 13.97 -26.83
CA SER A 495 4.88 13.78 -25.71
C SER A 495 4.01 12.54 -25.92
N VAL A 496 3.78 11.78 -24.85
CA VAL A 496 2.91 10.60 -24.84
C VAL A 496 1.85 10.80 -23.76
N GLY A 497 0.59 10.89 -24.18
CA GLY A 497 -0.57 10.98 -23.31
C GLY A 497 -1.27 9.63 -23.19
N THR A 498 -1.74 9.30 -21.99
CA THR A 498 -2.64 8.18 -21.73
C THR A 498 -3.98 8.69 -21.21
N VAL A 499 -5.06 8.06 -21.67
CA VAL A 499 -6.43 8.31 -21.19
C VAL A 499 -7.15 7.01 -20.89
N HIS A 500 -8.12 7.08 -19.99
CA HIS A 500 -9.22 6.14 -19.92
C HIS A 500 -10.49 6.99 -19.98
N LEU A 501 -11.13 7.05 -21.14
CA LEU A 501 -12.31 7.91 -21.33
C LEU A 501 -13.55 7.31 -20.68
N GLU A 502 -14.59 8.14 -20.52
CA GLU A 502 -15.82 7.77 -19.82
C GLU A 502 -16.42 6.45 -20.33
N SER A 503 -16.68 5.53 -19.42
CA SER A 503 -17.20 4.20 -19.73
C SER A 503 -18.71 4.24 -20.05
N LEU A 504 -19.28 3.09 -20.42
CA LEU A 504 -20.73 2.91 -20.65
C LEU A 504 -21.29 3.82 -21.77
N ASP A 505 -22.58 4.16 -21.72
CA ASP A 505 -23.27 4.95 -22.76
C ASP A 505 -23.10 6.48 -22.58
N ASN A 506 -21.87 6.93 -22.31
CA ASN A 506 -21.53 8.32 -22.03
C ASN A 506 -20.84 9.03 -23.20
N GLN A 507 -21.43 8.93 -24.39
CA GLN A 507 -20.80 9.41 -25.62
C GLN A 507 -20.47 10.91 -25.61
N ASP A 508 -21.37 11.75 -25.11
CA ASP A 508 -21.18 13.21 -25.11
C ASP A 508 -20.11 13.64 -24.10
N VAL A 509 -19.97 12.90 -22.98
CA VAL A 509 -18.88 13.12 -22.01
C VAL A 509 -17.54 12.79 -22.65
N ARG A 510 -17.40 11.63 -23.31
CA ARG A 510 -16.17 11.28 -24.05
C ARG A 510 -15.78 12.33 -25.09
N GLU A 511 -16.75 12.90 -25.80
CA GLU A 511 -16.50 13.99 -26.76
C GLU A 511 -15.98 15.26 -26.09
N SER A 512 -16.49 15.57 -24.90
CA SER A 512 -16.05 16.71 -24.10
C SER A 512 -14.65 16.48 -23.52
N GLN A 513 -14.37 15.27 -23.04
CA GLN A 513 -13.04 14.84 -22.60
C GLN A 513 -12.01 14.96 -23.73
N LEU A 514 -12.34 14.50 -24.94
CA LEU A 514 -11.45 14.64 -26.10
C LEU A 514 -11.24 16.09 -26.54
N ALA A 515 -12.21 16.97 -26.35
CA ALA A 515 -12.04 18.39 -26.61
C ALA A 515 -11.02 19.01 -25.63
N VAL A 516 -11.12 18.71 -24.33
CA VAL A 516 -10.14 19.13 -23.33
C VAL A 516 -8.75 18.56 -23.66
N CYS A 517 -8.68 17.28 -24.03
CA CYS A 517 -7.41 16.69 -24.47
C CYS A 517 -6.83 17.43 -25.68
N ALA A 518 -7.65 17.83 -26.66
CA ALA A 518 -7.19 18.56 -27.83
C ALA A 518 -6.55 19.91 -27.46
N GLU A 519 -7.17 20.66 -26.55
CA GLU A 519 -6.67 21.94 -26.04
C GLU A 519 -5.35 21.77 -25.29
N VAL A 520 -5.28 20.82 -24.35
CA VAL A 520 -4.06 20.53 -23.58
C VAL A 520 -2.91 20.11 -24.52
N MET A 521 -3.22 19.31 -25.54
CA MET A 521 -2.24 18.75 -26.47
C MET A 521 -1.79 19.67 -27.61
N GLU A 522 -2.40 20.86 -27.75
CA GLU A 522 -2.09 21.79 -28.84
C GLU A 522 -0.61 22.19 -28.85
N GLN A 523 -0.03 22.36 -27.66
CA GLN A 523 1.33 22.86 -27.47
C GLN A 523 2.44 21.91 -27.95
N TRP A 524 2.17 20.60 -28.10
CA TRP A 524 3.19 19.63 -28.52
C TRP A 524 3.05 19.31 -30.01
N PRO A 525 4.06 19.59 -30.86
CA PRO A 525 3.99 19.29 -32.28
C PRO A 525 4.07 17.78 -32.56
N ASP A 526 4.82 17.05 -31.74
CA ASP A 526 4.92 15.59 -31.78
C ASP A 526 4.22 15.02 -30.53
N MET A 527 3.05 14.43 -30.73
CA MET A 527 2.20 13.89 -29.68
C MET A 527 1.65 12.51 -30.07
N ILE A 528 1.65 11.60 -29.11
CA ILE A 528 0.97 10.31 -29.19
C ILE A 528 -0.06 10.28 -28.07
N LEU A 529 -1.33 10.05 -28.39
CA LEU A 529 -2.39 9.81 -27.41
C LEU A 529 -2.80 8.34 -27.48
N VAL A 530 -2.65 7.63 -26.38
CA VAL A 530 -2.99 6.20 -26.26
C VAL A 530 -3.98 5.98 -25.12
N GLY A 531 -4.61 4.80 -25.10
CA GLY A 531 -5.43 4.37 -23.97
C GLY A 531 -6.74 3.77 -24.40
N ASP A 532 -7.64 3.63 -23.43
CA ASP A 532 -8.99 3.13 -23.62
C ASP A 532 -9.94 4.30 -23.91
N PHE A 533 -10.48 4.35 -25.13
CA PHE A 533 -11.37 5.42 -25.56
C PHE A 533 -12.85 5.07 -25.34
N ASN A 534 -13.18 3.84 -24.93
CA ASN A 534 -14.54 3.39 -24.65
C ASN A 534 -15.56 3.63 -25.78
N PHE A 535 -15.11 3.64 -27.04
CA PHE A 535 -16.01 3.72 -28.20
C PHE A 535 -16.50 2.34 -28.63
N LEU A 536 -17.74 2.01 -28.25
CA LEU A 536 -18.35 0.71 -28.53
C LEU A 536 -18.57 0.46 -30.04
N VAL A 537 -18.79 1.52 -30.83
CA VAL A 537 -19.02 1.40 -32.28
C VAL A 537 -18.24 2.46 -33.08
N GLU A 538 -17.87 2.12 -34.32
CA GLU A 538 -17.06 2.97 -35.20
C GLU A 538 -17.70 4.34 -35.48
N LYS A 539 -19.03 4.44 -35.50
CA LYS A 539 -19.73 5.73 -35.66
C LYS A 539 -19.47 6.68 -34.48
N GLN A 540 -19.44 6.15 -33.26
CA GLN A 540 -19.11 6.93 -32.06
C GLN A 540 -17.66 7.37 -32.09
N ALA A 541 -16.75 6.45 -32.45
CA ALA A 541 -15.33 6.76 -32.60
C ALA A 541 -15.11 7.90 -33.60
N ARG A 542 -15.68 7.83 -34.81
CA ARG A 542 -15.56 8.92 -35.79
C ARG A 542 -16.03 10.27 -35.26
N ARG A 543 -17.18 10.29 -34.57
CA ARG A 543 -17.73 11.53 -33.99
C ARG A 543 -16.80 12.11 -32.93
N GLY A 544 -16.25 11.28 -32.04
CA GLY A 544 -15.28 11.68 -31.03
C GLY A 544 -13.94 12.12 -31.61
N LEU A 545 -13.37 11.33 -32.52
CA LEU A 545 -12.08 11.61 -33.15
C LEU A 545 -12.07 12.88 -34.00
N ASN A 546 -13.24 13.36 -34.47
CA ASN A 546 -13.35 14.68 -35.12
C ASN A 546 -12.95 15.84 -34.20
N LYS A 547 -12.86 15.65 -32.88
CA LYS A 547 -12.32 16.62 -31.93
C LYS A 547 -10.80 16.73 -31.98
N LEU A 548 -10.13 15.75 -32.59
CA LEU A 548 -8.68 15.67 -32.75
C LEU A 548 -8.30 15.60 -34.25
N PRO A 549 -8.65 16.63 -35.06
CA PRO A 549 -8.55 16.54 -36.52
C PRO A 549 -7.12 16.40 -37.06
N GLN A 550 -6.11 16.74 -36.24
CA GLN A 550 -4.69 16.60 -36.60
C GLN A 550 -4.10 15.24 -36.26
N PHE A 551 -4.84 14.41 -35.52
CA PHE A 551 -4.39 13.09 -35.10
C PHE A 551 -4.83 12.02 -36.09
N VAL A 552 -3.94 11.06 -36.34
CA VAL A 552 -4.18 9.88 -37.16
C VAL A 552 -4.30 8.66 -36.24
N ASP A 553 -5.38 7.90 -36.38
CA ASP A 553 -5.55 6.60 -35.72
C ASP A 553 -4.60 5.57 -36.37
N LEU A 554 -3.63 5.06 -35.61
CA LEU A 554 -2.56 4.21 -36.13
C LEU A 554 -3.05 2.85 -36.60
N TRP A 555 -4.05 2.28 -35.94
CA TRP A 555 -4.49 0.93 -36.28
C TRP A 555 -4.98 0.85 -37.73
N PRO A 556 -6.02 1.59 -38.16
CA PRO A 556 -6.51 1.54 -39.54
C PRO A 556 -5.53 2.14 -40.56
N SER A 557 -4.48 2.85 -40.15
CA SER A 557 -3.46 3.36 -41.07
C SER A 557 -2.35 2.36 -41.38
N LEU A 558 -2.11 1.39 -40.48
CA LEU A 558 -1.07 0.37 -40.61
C LEU A 558 -1.61 -1.06 -40.80
N ARG A 559 -2.88 -1.31 -40.48
CA ARG A 559 -3.51 -2.64 -40.49
C ARG A 559 -4.85 -2.62 -41.23
N GLU A 560 -5.16 -3.71 -41.91
CA GLU A 560 -6.44 -3.89 -42.62
C GLU A 560 -7.52 -4.50 -41.71
N GLU A 561 -7.11 -5.33 -40.75
CA GLU A 561 -8.01 -6.01 -39.84
C GLU A 561 -8.61 -5.06 -38.78
N PRO A 562 -9.75 -5.42 -38.13
CA PRO A 562 -10.49 -4.48 -37.28
C PRO A 562 -9.79 -4.01 -36.00
N GLY A 563 -8.77 -4.73 -35.52
CA GLY A 563 -8.04 -4.36 -34.28
C GLY A 563 -8.87 -4.43 -33.00
N ASN A 564 -9.70 -5.45 -32.84
CA ASN A 564 -10.54 -5.55 -31.64
C ASN A 564 -9.67 -5.78 -30.40
N THR A 565 -9.72 -4.85 -29.46
CA THR A 565 -8.94 -4.88 -28.24
C THR A 565 -9.75 -5.42 -27.06
N TRP A 566 -11.07 -5.28 -27.06
CA TRP A 566 -11.92 -5.77 -25.98
C TRP A 566 -12.71 -7.03 -26.34
N ARG A 567 -12.88 -7.92 -25.35
CA ARG A 567 -13.59 -9.20 -25.52
C ARG A 567 -14.66 -9.38 -24.44
N SER A 568 -15.92 -9.47 -24.86
CA SER A 568 -16.99 -9.86 -23.93
C SER A 568 -16.86 -11.32 -23.51
N HIS A 569 -16.83 -11.55 -22.20
CA HIS A 569 -16.97 -12.88 -21.60
C HIS A 569 -18.45 -13.29 -21.60
N GLY A 570 -18.88 -14.08 -22.59
CA GLY A 570 -20.26 -14.56 -22.66
C GLY A 570 -20.60 -15.33 -23.93
N LYS A 571 -21.84 -15.85 -24.00
CA LYS A 571 -22.36 -16.54 -25.20
C LYS A 571 -22.37 -15.64 -26.44
N ASN A 572 -22.52 -14.33 -26.24
CA ASN A 572 -22.46 -13.32 -27.28
C ASN A 572 -21.05 -12.72 -27.31
N LYS A 573 -20.14 -13.33 -28.06
CA LYS A 573 -18.77 -12.85 -28.26
C LYS A 573 -18.78 -11.53 -29.05
N ARG A 574 -19.04 -10.42 -28.37
CA ARG A 574 -18.82 -9.08 -28.91
C ARG A 574 -17.33 -8.76 -28.84
N ARG A 575 -16.86 -8.09 -29.87
CA ARG A 575 -15.48 -7.64 -30.02
C ARG A 575 -15.54 -6.19 -30.48
N ASN A 576 -14.90 -5.32 -29.71
CA ASN A 576 -14.87 -3.89 -29.97
C ASN A 576 -13.41 -3.40 -29.95
N ARG A 577 -13.13 -2.32 -30.66
CA ARG A 577 -11.85 -1.60 -30.60
C ARG A 577 -12.01 -0.37 -29.71
N LEU A 578 -11.89 -0.62 -28.40
CA LEU A 578 -12.00 0.41 -27.37
C LEU A 578 -10.68 1.16 -27.24
N ASP A 579 -9.58 0.42 -27.21
CA ASP A 579 -8.22 0.97 -27.11
C ASP A 579 -7.73 1.49 -28.46
N ARG A 580 -7.02 2.63 -28.43
CA ARG A 580 -6.51 3.30 -29.64
C ARG A 580 -5.14 3.90 -29.39
N VAL A 581 -4.42 4.09 -30.50
CA VAL A 581 -3.17 4.85 -30.56
C VAL A 581 -3.35 5.92 -31.63
N LEU A 582 -3.39 7.18 -31.22
CA LEU A 582 -3.54 8.33 -32.10
C LEU A 582 -2.23 9.10 -32.15
N THR A 583 -1.82 9.55 -33.33
CA THR A 583 -0.55 10.28 -33.49
C THR A 583 -0.72 11.59 -34.23
N LYS A 584 -0.04 12.62 -33.74
CA LYS A 584 0.24 13.88 -34.43
C LYS A 584 1.77 14.02 -34.44
N LEU A 585 2.44 13.61 -35.52
CA LEU A 585 3.90 13.51 -35.57
C LEU A 585 4.47 14.22 -36.80
N SER A 586 5.58 14.92 -36.59
CA SER A 586 6.33 15.72 -37.57
C SER A 586 7.79 15.30 -37.69
N ARG A 587 8.41 14.89 -36.57
CA ARG A 587 9.79 14.39 -36.50
C ARG A 587 9.88 12.87 -36.38
N TRP A 588 8.74 12.22 -36.20
CA TRP A 588 8.59 10.78 -36.04
C TRP A 588 7.63 10.24 -37.08
N GLN A 589 7.77 8.96 -37.41
CA GLN A 589 6.82 8.23 -38.22
C GLN A 589 6.41 6.93 -37.52
N PRO A 590 5.12 6.55 -37.56
CA PRO A 590 4.69 5.25 -37.12
C PRO A 590 5.18 4.18 -38.11
N VAL A 591 5.68 3.06 -37.59
CA VAL A 591 6.27 1.98 -38.40
C VAL A 591 5.50 0.68 -38.22
N ASP A 592 5.02 0.40 -37.01
CA ASP A 592 4.29 -0.83 -36.73
C ASP A 592 3.29 -0.66 -35.57
N ILE A 593 2.28 -1.52 -35.52
CA ILE A 593 1.35 -1.65 -34.40
C ILE A 593 0.84 -3.07 -34.28
N GLU A 594 0.90 -3.67 -33.10
CA GLU A 594 0.47 -5.06 -32.86
C GLU A 594 -0.43 -5.21 -31.62
N LEU A 595 -1.28 -6.24 -31.63
CA LEU A 595 -2.08 -6.63 -30.46
C LEU A 595 -1.23 -7.47 -29.50
N MET A 596 -1.31 -7.14 -28.23
CA MET A 596 -0.65 -7.85 -27.14
C MET A 596 -1.71 -8.55 -26.27
N PHE A 597 -1.31 -9.61 -25.57
CA PHE A 597 -2.19 -10.31 -24.61
C PHE A 597 -3.46 -10.94 -25.22
N GLU A 598 -3.43 -11.24 -26.52
CA GLU A 598 -4.58 -11.85 -27.20
C GLU A 598 -4.91 -13.27 -26.73
N GLN A 599 -3.94 -13.96 -26.14
CA GLN A 599 -4.07 -15.32 -25.66
C GLN A 599 -3.79 -15.34 -24.17
N PRO A 600 -4.46 -16.23 -23.43
CA PRO A 600 -4.19 -16.37 -22.01
C PRO A 600 -2.74 -16.86 -21.85
N GLN A 601 -2.04 -16.29 -20.89
CA GLN A 601 -0.65 -16.59 -20.65
C GLN A 601 -0.55 -17.68 -19.59
N ASP A 602 0.30 -18.67 -19.85
CA ASP A 602 0.73 -19.58 -18.79
C ASP A 602 1.66 -18.77 -17.87
N PRO A 603 1.35 -18.66 -16.56
CA PRO A 603 2.28 -18.04 -15.62
C PRO A 603 3.66 -18.73 -15.66
N GLY A 604 3.72 -20.03 -15.94
CA GLY A 604 4.97 -20.78 -15.90
C GLY A 604 5.63 -20.73 -14.50
N ALA A 605 6.76 -21.41 -14.37
CA ALA A 605 7.44 -21.53 -13.06
C ALA A 605 7.98 -20.18 -12.53
N GLU A 606 8.42 -19.29 -13.42
CA GLU A 606 9.00 -17.99 -13.04
C GLU A 606 7.97 -17.04 -12.43
N ILE A 607 6.76 -16.95 -12.99
CA ILE A 607 5.71 -16.08 -12.45
C ILE A 607 5.16 -16.64 -11.15
N LEU A 608 5.00 -17.97 -11.07
CA LEU A 608 4.62 -18.63 -9.82
C LEU A 608 5.63 -18.38 -8.69
N ALA A 609 6.91 -18.17 -9.02
CA ALA A 609 7.93 -17.79 -8.03
C ALA A 609 7.84 -16.32 -7.58
N LEU A 610 7.18 -15.44 -8.36
CA LEU A 610 6.92 -14.04 -7.99
C LEU A 610 5.67 -13.89 -7.10
N LEU A 611 4.73 -14.83 -7.15
CA LEU A 611 3.50 -14.76 -6.36
C LEU A 611 3.73 -14.77 -4.82
N PRO A 612 4.63 -15.58 -4.25
CA PRO A 612 4.88 -15.57 -2.80
C PRO A 612 5.32 -14.22 -2.25
N SER A 613 6.06 -13.41 -3.03
CA SER A 613 6.42 -12.03 -2.66
C SER A 613 5.24 -11.05 -2.75
N MET A 614 4.17 -11.38 -3.48
CA MET A 614 2.97 -10.53 -3.67
C MET A 614 1.79 -10.94 -2.77
N GLN A 615 1.91 -12.07 -2.05
CA GLN A 615 0.85 -12.75 -1.30
C GLN A 615 0.66 -12.27 0.15
N SER A 616 1.34 -11.21 0.60
CA SER A 616 1.37 -10.82 2.03
C SER A 616 0.03 -10.39 2.64
N ASN A 617 -1.04 -10.19 1.85
CA ASN A 617 -2.34 -9.67 2.32
C ASN A 617 -3.62 -10.36 1.78
N SER A 618 -3.57 -11.51 1.09
CA SER A 618 -4.80 -12.11 0.52
C SER A 618 -4.99 -13.57 0.93
N ALA A 619 -5.98 -13.81 1.80
CA ALA A 619 -6.41 -15.14 2.21
C ALA A 619 -7.21 -15.90 1.13
N CYS A 620 -7.36 -15.32 -0.08
CA CYS A 620 -8.35 -15.75 -1.07
C CYS A 620 -7.74 -16.37 -2.34
N ILE A 621 -6.55 -16.96 -2.29
CA ILE A 621 -6.09 -17.77 -3.42
C ILE A 621 -6.77 -19.13 -3.31
N HIS A 622 -7.86 -19.30 -4.06
CA HIS A 622 -8.53 -20.58 -4.22
C HIS A 622 -7.47 -21.63 -4.58
N PRO A 623 -7.40 -22.79 -3.90
CA PRO A 623 -6.42 -23.84 -4.22
C PRO A 623 -6.55 -24.42 -5.64
N ASP A 624 -7.55 -23.95 -6.40
CA ASP A 624 -7.80 -24.26 -7.80
C ASP A 624 -7.31 -23.16 -8.78
N VAL A 625 -6.41 -22.26 -8.36
CA VAL A 625 -5.56 -21.45 -9.27
C VAL A 625 -4.52 -22.36 -9.98
N SER A 626 -4.97 -23.56 -10.33
CA SER A 626 -4.21 -24.69 -10.85
C SER A 626 -3.97 -24.50 -12.35
N THR A 627 -2.75 -24.12 -12.75
CA THR A 627 -2.21 -24.26 -14.13
C THR A 627 -3.00 -23.64 -15.30
N HIS A 628 -4.13 -22.98 -15.05
CA HIS A 628 -4.98 -22.50 -16.13
C HIS A 628 -4.41 -21.20 -16.67
N PRO A 629 -4.18 -21.13 -18.00
CA PRO A 629 -3.77 -19.89 -18.64
C PRO A 629 -4.72 -18.76 -18.25
N ALA A 630 -4.19 -17.66 -17.74
CA ALA A 630 -4.96 -16.49 -17.35
C ALA A 630 -4.75 -15.37 -18.36
N TYR A 631 -5.81 -14.63 -18.67
CA TYR A 631 -5.66 -13.37 -19.39
C TYR A 631 -5.16 -12.30 -18.43
N VAL A 632 -4.28 -11.43 -18.90
CA VAL A 632 -3.81 -10.28 -18.10
C VAL A 632 -4.97 -9.32 -17.83
N SER A 633 -5.86 -9.18 -18.81
CA SER A 633 -6.98 -8.26 -18.81
C SER A 633 -8.09 -8.82 -19.73
N ASP A 634 -9.32 -8.32 -19.61
CA ASP A 634 -10.36 -8.50 -20.62
C ASP A 634 -10.08 -7.66 -21.90
N HIS A 635 -9.08 -6.79 -21.84
CA HIS A 635 -8.46 -6.09 -22.95
C HIS A 635 -7.19 -6.80 -23.48
N CYS A 636 -6.97 -6.65 -24.78
CA CYS A 636 -5.71 -6.85 -25.47
C CYS A 636 -4.95 -5.52 -25.48
N GLY A 637 -3.66 -5.54 -25.23
CA GLY A 637 -2.82 -4.34 -25.31
C GLY A 637 -2.53 -3.94 -26.76
N LEU A 638 -2.09 -2.71 -26.97
CA LEU A 638 -1.58 -2.21 -28.24
C LEU A 638 -0.11 -1.81 -28.09
N LEU A 639 0.78 -2.42 -28.87
CA LEU A 639 2.19 -2.05 -28.90
C LEU A 639 2.51 -1.35 -30.22
N ALA A 640 2.71 -0.04 -30.14
CA ALA A 640 3.06 0.79 -31.30
C ALA A 640 4.58 1.01 -31.37
N THR A 641 5.13 0.96 -32.57
CA THR A 641 6.53 1.27 -32.85
C THR A 641 6.62 2.51 -33.73
N ILE A 642 7.40 3.50 -33.30
CA ILE A 642 7.67 4.72 -34.06
C ILE A 642 9.16 4.86 -34.30
N GLU A 643 9.53 5.56 -35.38
CA GLU A 643 10.92 5.87 -35.71
C GLU A 643 11.15 7.35 -35.96
N GLN A 644 12.30 7.85 -35.53
CA GLN A 644 12.69 9.24 -35.75
C GLN A 644 13.14 9.43 -37.20
N LEU A 645 12.58 10.44 -37.87
CA LEU A 645 12.96 10.81 -39.22
C LEU A 645 14.40 11.34 -39.22
N THR A 646 15.30 10.69 -39.95
CA THR A 646 16.66 11.22 -40.15
C THR A 646 16.59 12.49 -40.99
N SER A 647 17.27 13.55 -40.56
CA SER A 647 17.26 14.89 -41.18
C SER A 647 17.54 14.92 -42.69
N CYS A 648 18.20 13.89 -43.25
CA CYS A 648 18.41 13.77 -44.70
C CYS A 648 17.14 13.50 -45.52
N ALA A 649 16.04 13.01 -44.93
CA ALA A 649 14.84 12.66 -45.68
C ALA A 649 13.88 13.85 -45.92
N VAL A 650 14.07 14.98 -45.24
CA VAL A 650 13.10 16.10 -45.24
C VAL A 650 13.31 17.07 -46.42
N SER A 651 14.42 16.98 -47.17
CA SER A 651 14.75 17.99 -48.20
C SER A 651 14.24 17.74 -49.62
N GLU A 652 13.59 16.62 -49.94
CA GLU A 652 13.28 16.29 -51.35
C GLU A 652 11.78 16.25 -51.75
N SER A 653 10.82 16.18 -50.81
CA SER A 653 9.42 15.90 -51.19
C SER A 653 8.45 17.09 -51.16
N HIS A 654 8.89 18.30 -50.78
CA HIS A 654 8.04 19.51 -50.77
C HIS A 654 8.66 20.66 -51.56
N ARG A 655 8.88 20.45 -52.87
CA ARG A 655 8.75 21.56 -53.82
C ARG A 655 7.29 21.57 -54.29
N PRO A 656 6.47 22.56 -53.90
CA PRO A 656 5.17 22.75 -54.53
C PRO A 656 5.45 23.02 -56.02
N GLY A 657 4.99 22.14 -56.89
CA GLY A 657 4.96 22.39 -58.32
C GLY A 657 4.10 23.63 -58.56
N ALA A 658 4.72 24.65 -59.14
CA ALA A 658 4.11 25.90 -59.55
C ALA A 658 3.10 25.71 -60.69
#